data_AF-A0A258TKU9-F1
#
_entry.id   AF-A0A258TKU9-F1
#
_cell.length_a   1.000
_cell.length_b   1.000
_cell.length_c   1.000
_cell.angle_alpha   90.00
_cell.angle_beta   90.00
_cell.angle_gamma   90.00
#
_symmetry.space_group_name_H-M   'P 1'
#
loop_
_entity.id
_entity.type
_entity.pdbx_description
1 polymer ?
#
loop_
_entity_poly.entity_id
_entity_poly.type
_entity_poly.pdbx_seq_one_letter_code
_entity_poly.pdbx_strand_id
1 'polypeptide(L)'
;MGDRVRVAIIGSGPAGLSAAARAAQLGLSHVLLEKTDHLSDTIYKYQKGKHVMATPSQLVLRSDVDFAAGKREAILAIWDRQAAERGVKVRYRSEVKAITGDQGDFEILLTDGTTIAAERIVMAIGTQGNPNRMRCAGADLPHVQYQLDDPGAYVDEHITVIGSGDAGIENALGLAADPAQGNIVTILNRSADFARSKPANVKLLTEAGERGRVSIRLETTPAEVKDGQLVLDTPSGQETIRCDRIIARMGSAAPRAFIESCGIAFTSADREAFPQLSPVFETTKPGIFVIGALAGYPLIKHCMNQGYDVIEFINGNTTLKPADEPLLEAKFAAFKGRKSQPSVDQWLESLRSNVSILNELSPLQMREFMLDSDVRAYRKGETIFERNAIGSSLFGIVQGSVLVEVSKDDPSITVPIEQGSIFGEVGLISGRRRGATIRAASDVVVVEVSRTAALKLMASVPAAKRAVTRISVERQLLQMFGSGLVAADLTEVLDAAEIETVRAGKPIITEGEEGDDIFVIRVGSMIVEKSVGGKPVFLSYLPAGSYVGEMALIAGGKRTATVKAAIKSEVIRLKGESFRRLLEAKPRLLEKARADMAARQNVNAFVESRKDSFSGIVDMYSQTAKFLVDNGIGEATDVLLIDENLCVGCDNCEKACADSHEGLSRLDREAGRTYAHLHVPTSCRHCEHPHCMADCPPNAIHRGPDGEVFIDESCIGCGNCQRNCPYGVIRMDSVPPPKPSLLRWLLLGAGPGPGEPSKAWRKKHARPDVELPKKAIKCDMCSGIKGGPACVRACPTGAAIRVSPENFLTVSRLEREER
;
A
#
# COMPACT_ATOMS: atom_id res chain seq x y z
N MET A 1 -11.18 -11.98 51.57
CA MET A 1 -11.75 -12.26 50.24
C MET A 1 -12.27 -10.93 49.74
N GLY A 2 -11.59 -10.30 48.77
CA GLY A 2 -12.00 -8.98 48.27
C GLY A 2 -13.37 -9.06 47.58
N ASP A 3 -14.10 -7.94 47.53
CA ASP A 3 -15.41 -7.87 46.88
C ASP A 3 -15.30 -8.33 45.41
N ARG A 4 -16.16 -9.28 45.04
CA ARG A 4 -16.28 -9.80 43.67
C ARG A 4 -16.72 -8.67 42.74
N VAL A 5 -15.99 -8.48 41.65
CA VAL A 5 -16.40 -7.52 40.61
C VAL A 5 -17.30 -8.20 39.58
N ARG A 6 -18.22 -7.44 38.98
CA ARG A 6 -19.05 -7.95 37.88
C ARG A 6 -18.22 -8.15 36.61
N VAL A 7 -17.25 -7.28 36.35
CA VAL A 7 -16.35 -7.40 35.19
C VAL A 7 -14.92 -7.03 35.54
N ALA A 8 -13.97 -7.92 35.25
CA ALA A 8 -12.56 -7.59 35.26
C ALA A 8 -12.06 -7.39 33.83
N ILE A 9 -11.40 -6.26 33.59
CA ILE A 9 -10.88 -5.85 32.28
C ILE A 9 -9.36 -5.91 32.36
N ILE A 10 -8.74 -6.68 31.47
CA ILE A 10 -7.30 -6.97 31.52
C ILE A 10 -6.61 -6.22 30.37
N GLY A 11 -5.77 -5.25 30.71
CA GLY A 11 -5.03 -4.39 29.79
C GLY A 11 -5.71 -3.04 29.56
N SER A 12 -4.98 -1.95 29.75
CA SER A 12 -5.50 -0.58 29.61
C SER A 12 -5.24 0.08 28.26
N GLY A 13 -4.99 -0.73 27.22
CA GLY A 13 -4.98 -0.23 25.85
C GLY A 13 -6.32 0.42 25.45
N PRO A 14 -6.43 1.03 24.26
CA PRO A 14 -7.62 1.80 23.88
C PRO A 14 -8.94 1.03 24.02
N ALA A 15 -8.94 -0.27 23.71
CA ALA A 15 -10.10 -1.13 23.87
C ALA A 15 -10.50 -1.30 25.34
N GLY A 16 -9.54 -1.63 26.21
CA GLY A 16 -9.77 -1.86 27.63
C GLY A 16 -10.14 -0.59 28.37
N LEU A 17 -9.53 0.54 28.00
CA LEU A 17 -9.90 1.84 28.55
C LEU A 17 -11.33 2.22 28.20
N SER A 18 -11.74 2.00 26.94
CA SER A 18 -13.13 2.23 26.52
C SER A 18 -14.11 1.31 27.26
N ALA A 19 -13.76 0.03 27.44
CA ALA A 19 -14.58 -0.90 28.21
C ALA A 19 -14.71 -0.44 29.67
N ALA A 20 -13.60 -0.04 30.30
CA ALA A 20 -13.63 0.36 31.70
C ALA A 20 -14.41 1.67 31.90
N ALA A 21 -14.24 2.64 31.00
CA ALA A 21 -15.04 3.86 30.97
C ALA A 21 -16.53 3.55 30.83
N ARG A 22 -16.91 2.63 29.92
CA ARG A 22 -18.31 2.26 29.74
C ARG A 22 -18.89 1.55 30.98
N ALA A 23 -18.11 0.64 31.58
CA ALA A 23 -18.51 -0.06 32.81
C ALA A 23 -18.73 0.93 33.96
N ALA A 24 -17.87 1.95 34.08
CA ALA A 24 -18.04 3.02 35.05
C ALA A 24 -19.30 3.85 34.80
N GLN A 25 -19.57 4.25 33.56
CA GLN A 25 -20.77 5.01 33.19
C GLN A 25 -22.08 4.26 33.47
N LEU A 26 -22.09 2.94 33.30
CA LEU A 26 -23.23 2.08 33.62
C LEU A 26 -23.34 1.72 35.12
N GLY A 27 -22.40 2.18 35.95
CA GLY A 27 -22.36 1.86 37.38
C GLY A 27 -22.04 0.40 37.69
N LEU A 28 -21.42 -0.34 36.76
CA LEU A 28 -21.05 -1.73 36.97
C LEU A 28 -19.86 -1.83 37.93
N SER A 29 -19.90 -2.78 38.86
CA SER A 29 -18.72 -3.14 39.66
C SER A 29 -17.63 -3.70 38.74
N HIS A 30 -16.53 -2.98 38.59
CA HIS A 30 -15.47 -3.33 37.65
C HIS A 30 -14.07 -3.05 38.20
N VAL A 31 -13.06 -3.66 37.58
CA VAL A 31 -11.65 -3.31 37.75
C VAL A 31 -10.92 -3.37 36.40
N LEU A 32 -10.10 -2.37 36.12
CA LEU A 32 -9.16 -2.36 34.99
C LEU A 32 -7.75 -2.70 35.51
N LEU A 33 -7.21 -3.82 35.07
CA LEU A 33 -5.87 -4.30 35.45
C LEU A 33 -4.86 -3.86 34.40
N GLU A 34 -3.84 -3.10 34.82
CA GLU A 34 -2.72 -2.70 33.99
C GLU A 34 -1.41 -3.18 34.59
N LYS A 35 -0.56 -3.82 33.79
CA LYS A 35 0.74 -4.34 34.23
C LYS A 35 1.74 -3.22 34.49
N THR A 36 1.60 -2.08 33.83
CA THR A 36 2.46 -0.90 34.04
C THR A 36 1.94 0.03 35.12
N ASP A 37 2.69 1.09 35.41
CA ASP A 37 2.35 2.16 36.35
C ASP A 37 1.61 3.34 35.71
N HIS A 38 1.28 3.23 34.42
CA HIS A 38 0.56 4.21 33.61
C HIS A 38 -0.40 3.49 32.65
N LEU A 39 -1.38 4.20 32.11
CA LEU A 39 -2.38 3.64 31.18
C LEU A 39 -1.85 3.57 29.74
N SER A 40 -2.47 2.70 28.93
CA SER A 40 -2.28 2.66 27.47
C SER A 40 -0.83 2.44 27.02
N ASP A 41 -0.10 1.54 27.70
CA ASP A 41 1.34 1.25 27.50
C ASP A 41 1.75 1.11 26.02
N THR A 42 0.93 0.47 25.19
CA THR A 42 1.23 0.34 23.74
C THR A 42 1.34 1.70 23.03
N ILE A 43 0.43 2.63 23.31
CA ILE A 43 0.44 3.97 22.71
C ILE A 43 1.44 4.88 23.44
N TYR A 44 1.60 4.71 24.75
CA TYR A 44 2.63 5.37 25.53
C TYR A 44 4.03 5.15 24.92
N LYS A 45 4.30 3.90 24.51
CA LYS A 45 5.57 3.48 23.90
C LYS A 45 5.68 3.71 22.39
N TYR A 46 4.71 4.37 21.77
CA TYR A 46 4.95 4.92 20.45
C TYR A 46 6.05 5.97 20.53
N GLN A 47 6.80 6.17 19.45
CA GLN A 47 7.85 7.18 19.41
C GLN A 47 7.31 8.56 19.83
N LYS A 48 8.09 9.27 20.65
CA LYS A 48 7.77 10.63 21.08
C LYS A 48 7.44 11.56 19.92
N GLY A 49 6.35 12.31 20.06
CA GLY A 49 5.83 13.22 19.04
C GLY A 49 5.14 12.54 17.84
N LYS A 50 5.03 11.20 17.83
CA LYS A 50 4.35 10.47 16.74
C LYS A 50 2.91 10.96 16.57
N HIS A 51 2.54 11.25 15.32
CA HIS A 51 1.17 11.58 14.97
C HIS A 51 0.37 10.29 14.80
N VAL A 52 -0.69 10.13 15.60
CA VAL A 52 -1.56 8.95 15.62
C VAL A 52 -2.86 9.30 14.89
N MET A 53 -3.27 8.42 13.97
CA MET A 53 -4.44 8.62 13.11
C MET A 53 -5.70 8.02 13.72
N ALA A 54 -6.84 8.69 13.55
CA ALA A 54 -8.17 8.19 13.97
C ALA A 54 -8.95 7.58 12.79
N THR A 55 -8.41 6.53 12.18
CA THR A 55 -9.02 5.83 11.05
C THR A 55 -9.87 4.62 11.50
N PRO A 56 -10.96 4.28 10.78
CA PRO A 56 -11.54 5.02 9.64
C PRO A 56 -12.31 6.27 10.10
N SER A 57 -12.25 7.33 9.31
CA SER A 57 -12.88 8.62 9.65
C SER A 57 -14.40 8.53 9.64
N GLN A 58 -14.98 7.72 8.73
CA GLN A 58 -16.42 7.53 8.58
C GLN A 58 -17.09 6.78 9.75
N LEU A 59 -16.32 6.02 10.54
CA LEU A 59 -16.86 5.29 11.68
C LEU A 59 -17.19 6.26 12.81
N VAL A 60 -18.35 6.15 13.44
CA VAL A 60 -18.64 6.93 14.65
C VAL A 60 -17.91 6.32 15.84
N LEU A 61 -17.26 7.15 16.66
CA LEU A 61 -16.70 6.71 17.94
C LEU A 61 -17.83 6.72 18.98
N ARG A 62 -18.15 5.56 19.56
CA ARG A 62 -19.13 5.41 20.65
C ARG A 62 -18.50 5.43 22.03
N SER A 63 -17.19 5.28 22.09
CA SER A 63 -16.44 5.20 23.34
C SER A 63 -16.77 6.36 24.27
N ASP A 64 -16.85 6.05 25.55
CA ASP A 64 -16.84 7.02 26.63
C ASP A 64 -15.44 7.63 26.83
N VAL A 65 -14.50 7.49 25.89
CA VAL A 65 -13.23 8.22 25.92
C VAL A 65 -12.99 8.78 24.53
N ASP A 66 -12.66 10.07 24.44
CA ASP A 66 -12.50 10.76 23.17
C ASP A 66 -11.23 10.31 22.46
N PHE A 67 -11.32 10.21 21.14
CA PHE A 67 -10.18 9.93 20.29
C PHE A 67 -10.31 10.65 18.95
N ALA A 68 -9.35 11.54 18.70
CA ALA A 68 -9.15 12.24 17.45
C ALA A 68 -7.68 12.10 17.01
N ALA A 69 -7.43 12.31 15.71
CA ALA A 69 -6.07 12.29 15.19
C ALA A 69 -5.25 13.41 15.85
N GLY A 70 -4.02 13.11 16.26
CA GLY A 70 -3.22 14.05 17.04
C GLY A 70 -1.85 13.51 17.41
N LYS A 71 -1.04 14.33 18.09
CA LYS A 71 0.23 13.88 18.67
C LYS A 71 -0.03 12.89 19.80
N ARG A 72 0.83 11.85 19.90
CA ARG A 72 0.81 10.81 20.95
C ARG A 72 0.52 11.38 22.34
N GLU A 73 1.24 12.41 22.75
CA GLU A 73 1.15 12.99 24.09
C GLU A 73 -0.21 13.64 24.37
N ALA A 74 -0.78 14.31 23.36
CA ALA A 74 -2.09 14.95 23.49
C ALA A 74 -3.20 13.89 23.67
N ILE A 75 -3.10 12.77 22.95
CA ILE A 75 -4.05 11.66 23.05
C ILE A 75 -3.98 11.01 24.44
N LEU A 76 -2.77 10.68 24.91
CA LEU A 76 -2.57 10.10 26.25
C LEU A 76 -3.10 11.02 27.36
N ALA A 77 -2.81 12.32 27.28
CA ALA A 77 -3.30 13.30 28.25
C ALA A 77 -4.84 13.39 28.30
N ILE A 78 -5.51 13.27 27.15
CA ILE A 78 -6.98 13.23 27.09
C ILE A 78 -7.50 11.95 27.74
N TRP A 79 -6.90 10.81 27.42
CA TRP A 79 -7.31 9.49 27.93
C TRP A 79 -7.14 9.38 29.44
N ASP A 80 -5.99 9.80 29.98
CA ASP A 80 -5.72 9.78 31.41
C ASP A 80 -6.72 10.67 32.18
N ARG A 81 -6.95 11.89 31.67
CA ARG A 81 -7.91 12.83 32.27
C ARG A 81 -9.32 12.25 32.27
N GLN A 82 -9.80 11.78 31.13
CA GLN A 82 -11.18 11.29 30.99
C GLN A 82 -11.42 9.97 31.74
N ALA A 83 -10.41 9.10 31.84
CA ALA A 83 -10.50 7.90 32.67
C ALA A 83 -10.72 8.25 34.15
N ALA A 84 -9.99 9.26 34.65
CA ALA A 84 -10.14 9.76 36.01
C ALA A 84 -11.51 10.44 36.22
N GLU A 85 -11.91 11.35 35.33
CA GLU A 85 -13.20 12.07 35.39
C GLU A 85 -14.40 11.12 35.38
N ARG A 86 -14.29 9.99 34.68
CA ARG A 86 -15.36 8.99 34.54
C ARG A 86 -15.37 7.93 35.64
N GLY A 87 -14.46 8.01 36.61
CA GLY A 87 -14.43 7.10 37.76
C GLY A 87 -14.00 5.67 37.40
N VAL A 88 -13.12 5.51 36.41
CA VAL A 88 -12.57 4.19 36.04
C VAL A 88 -11.75 3.63 37.20
N LYS A 89 -12.08 2.41 37.66
CA LYS A 89 -11.37 1.75 38.75
C LYS A 89 -10.13 1.00 38.24
N VAL A 90 -8.98 1.67 38.25
CA VAL A 90 -7.71 1.10 37.75
C VAL A 90 -6.89 0.50 38.89
N ARG A 91 -6.30 -0.67 38.65
CA ARG A 91 -5.21 -1.23 39.46
C ARG A 91 -3.95 -1.36 38.59
N TYR A 92 -2.98 -0.50 38.87
CA TYR A 92 -1.66 -0.50 38.22
C TYR A 92 -0.77 -1.62 38.74
N ARG A 93 0.34 -1.88 38.04
CA ARG A 93 1.34 -2.90 38.39
C ARG A 93 0.73 -4.28 38.67
N SER A 94 -0.33 -4.61 37.93
CA SER A 94 -1.17 -5.78 38.13
C SER A 94 -1.14 -6.65 36.87
N GLU A 95 -0.02 -7.34 36.67
CA GLU A 95 0.12 -8.31 35.58
C GLU A 95 -0.62 -9.61 35.94
N VAL A 96 -1.51 -10.05 35.03
CA VAL A 96 -2.28 -11.28 35.20
C VAL A 96 -1.42 -12.49 34.83
N LYS A 97 -1.30 -13.44 35.75
CA LYS A 97 -0.53 -14.68 35.60
C LYS A 97 -1.41 -15.84 35.14
N ALA A 98 -2.61 -15.98 35.71
CA ALA A 98 -3.54 -17.07 35.38
C ALA A 98 -4.99 -16.64 35.62
N ILE A 99 -5.90 -17.28 34.89
CA ILE A 99 -7.36 -17.14 35.06
C ILE A 99 -7.93 -18.54 35.17
N THR A 100 -8.65 -18.82 36.25
CA THR A 100 -9.29 -20.12 36.52
C THR A 100 -10.75 -19.93 36.90
N GLY A 101 -11.52 -21.02 36.86
CA GLY A 101 -12.95 -21.01 37.18
C GLY A 101 -13.85 -20.96 35.93
N ASP A 102 -15.09 -20.56 36.16
CA ASP A 102 -16.19 -20.58 35.19
C ASP A 102 -17.02 -19.30 35.27
N GLN A 103 -17.90 -19.10 34.29
CA GLN A 103 -18.76 -17.92 34.22
C GLN A 103 -19.51 -17.69 35.55
N GLY A 104 -19.39 -16.46 36.06
CA GLY A 104 -19.94 -16.07 37.37
C GLY A 104 -18.96 -16.21 38.53
N ASP A 105 -17.91 -17.03 38.40
CA ASP A 105 -16.93 -17.34 39.45
C ASP A 105 -15.50 -17.53 38.92
N PHE A 106 -14.97 -16.50 38.26
CA PHE A 106 -13.57 -16.48 37.85
C PHE A 106 -12.65 -16.02 38.97
N GLU A 107 -11.49 -16.66 39.04
CA GLU A 107 -10.37 -16.27 39.87
C GLU A 107 -9.20 -15.81 38.99
N ILE A 108 -8.70 -14.59 39.24
CA ILE A 108 -7.60 -13.98 38.50
C ILE A 108 -6.39 -13.90 39.43
N LEU A 109 -5.35 -14.68 39.14
CA LEU A 109 -4.09 -14.66 39.86
C LEU A 109 -3.15 -13.63 39.23
N LEU A 110 -2.67 -12.68 40.03
CA LEU A 110 -1.66 -11.69 39.64
C LEU A 110 -0.23 -12.23 39.87
N THR A 111 0.76 -11.60 39.23
CA THR A 111 2.18 -11.96 39.40
C THR A 111 2.70 -11.71 40.82
N ASP A 112 2.11 -10.75 41.55
CA ASP A 112 2.41 -10.46 42.96
C ASP A 112 1.77 -11.46 43.96
N GLY A 113 1.02 -12.45 43.45
CA GLY A 113 0.31 -13.45 44.26
C GLY A 113 -1.07 -13.02 44.74
N THR A 114 -1.51 -11.79 44.45
CA THR A 114 -2.88 -11.35 44.75
C THR A 114 -3.88 -12.07 43.87
N THR A 115 -5.02 -12.44 44.45
CA THR A 115 -6.18 -12.98 43.73
C THR A 115 -7.30 -11.94 43.64
N ILE A 116 -7.96 -11.85 42.48
CA ILE A 116 -9.17 -11.06 42.25
C ILE A 116 -10.30 -11.96 41.75
N ALA A 117 -11.50 -11.85 42.34
CA ALA A 117 -12.68 -12.59 41.92
C ALA A 117 -13.55 -11.75 40.97
N ALA A 118 -14.03 -12.34 39.87
CA ALA A 118 -14.87 -11.67 38.88
C ALA A 118 -15.97 -12.57 38.31
N GLU A 119 -17.12 -12.00 37.95
CA GLU A 119 -18.17 -12.76 37.26
C GLU A 119 -17.88 -12.95 35.77
N ARG A 120 -17.27 -11.94 35.13
CA ARG A 120 -16.93 -11.90 33.71
C ARG A 120 -15.54 -11.34 33.49
N ILE A 121 -14.87 -11.77 32.43
CA ILE A 121 -13.53 -11.31 32.03
C ILE A 121 -13.58 -10.66 30.66
N VAL A 122 -12.99 -9.48 30.51
CA VAL A 122 -12.72 -8.83 29.22
C VAL A 122 -11.22 -8.74 29.01
N MET A 123 -10.69 -9.51 28.05
CA MET A 123 -9.27 -9.50 27.70
C MET A 123 -9.01 -8.45 26.61
N ALA A 124 -8.35 -7.35 26.99
CA ALA A 124 -7.97 -6.23 26.14
C ALA A 124 -6.44 -6.07 26.05
N ILE A 125 -5.71 -7.19 26.13
CA ILE A 125 -4.24 -7.23 26.24
C ILE A 125 -3.47 -6.95 24.94
N GLY A 126 -4.18 -6.93 23.80
CA GLY A 126 -3.60 -6.77 22.48
C GLY A 126 -2.56 -7.86 22.15
N THR A 127 -1.62 -7.55 21.25
CA THR A 127 -0.50 -8.45 20.90
C THR A 127 0.86 -7.84 21.21
N GLN A 128 0.96 -6.51 21.30
CA GLN A 128 2.23 -5.78 21.46
C GLN A 128 2.95 -6.05 22.78
N GLY A 129 2.21 -6.50 23.81
CA GLY A 129 2.79 -6.94 25.07
C GLY A 129 3.62 -8.23 24.97
N ASN A 130 3.54 -8.95 23.84
CA ASN A 130 4.24 -10.20 23.58
C ASN A 130 5.04 -10.12 22.27
N PRO A 131 6.19 -9.40 22.28
CA PRO A 131 7.04 -9.23 21.10
C PRO A 131 7.71 -10.54 20.68
N ASN A 132 7.97 -10.68 19.38
CA ASN A 132 8.81 -11.75 18.86
C ASN A 132 10.24 -11.59 19.38
N ARG A 133 10.74 -12.60 20.10
CA ARG A 133 12.10 -12.59 20.67
C ARG A 133 13.17 -13.06 19.68
N MET A 134 14.38 -12.54 19.84
CA MET A 134 15.56 -13.03 19.15
C MET A 134 15.84 -14.49 19.58
N ARG A 135 16.37 -15.30 18.65
CA ARG A 135 16.63 -16.72 18.85
C ARG A 135 18.12 -17.03 18.70
N CYS A 136 18.95 -16.28 19.41
CA CYS A 136 20.41 -16.43 19.40
C CYS A 136 20.93 -16.38 20.83
N ALA A 137 22.16 -16.87 21.05
CA ALA A 137 22.82 -16.72 22.34
C ALA A 137 22.96 -15.22 22.71
N GLY A 138 22.76 -14.89 23.99
CA GLY A 138 22.82 -13.51 24.49
C GLY A 138 21.59 -12.62 24.20
N ALA A 139 20.52 -13.16 23.61
CA ALA A 139 19.29 -12.42 23.31
C ALA A 139 18.57 -11.79 24.52
N ASP A 140 18.91 -12.22 25.74
CA ASP A 140 18.34 -11.74 27.00
C ASP A 140 19.26 -10.73 27.73
N LEU A 141 20.36 -10.31 27.11
CA LEU A 141 21.28 -9.33 27.71
C LEU A 141 20.60 -7.95 27.88
N PRO A 142 20.97 -7.15 28.91
CA PRO A 142 20.25 -5.92 29.27
C PRO A 142 20.22 -4.83 28.19
N HIS A 143 21.19 -4.83 27.27
CA HIS A 143 21.25 -3.86 26.17
C HIS A 143 20.38 -4.27 24.95
N VAL A 144 19.68 -5.41 25.02
CA VAL A 144 18.68 -5.85 24.04
C VAL A 144 17.30 -5.33 24.45
N GLN A 145 16.77 -4.40 23.67
CA GLN A 145 15.46 -3.80 23.86
C GLN A 145 14.53 -4.21 22.71
N TYR A 146 13.26 -4.49 23.02
CA TYR A 146 12.26 -4.87 22.00
C TYR A 146 11.36 -3.69 21.57
N GLN A 147 11.61 -2.51 22.13
CA GLN A 147 10.84 -1.29 21.96
C GLN A 147 11.78 -0.08 22.00
N LEU A 148 11.33 1.06 21.45
CA LEU A 148 12.07 2.31 21.42
C LEU A 148 11.10 3.48 21.63
N ASP A 149 11.13 4.07 22.82
CA ASP A 149 10.15 5.08 23.24
C ASP A 149 10.59 6.50 22.84
N ASP A 150 11.85 6.85 23.12
CA ASP A 150 12.46 8.14 22.76
C ASP A 150 13.81 7.90 22.07
N PRO A 151 13.90 8.01 20.74
CA PRO A 151 15.17 7.96 20.03
C PRO A 151 16.15 9.05 20.46
N GLY A 152 15.65 10.17 20.99
CA GLY A 152 16.43 11.29 21.50
C GLY A 152 17.20 10.98 22.80
N ALA A 153 16.88 9.87 23.47
CA ALA A 153 17.47 9.50 24.76
C ALA A 153 18.88 8.90 24.64
N TYR A 154 19.31 8.53 23.43
CA TYR A 154 20.58 7.83 23.20
C TYR A 154 21.57 8.75 22.48
N VAL A 155 22.80 8.79 22.96
CA VAL A 155 23.87 9.67 22.46
C VAL A 155 25.18 8.88 22.43
N ASP A 156 25.95 9.03 21.35
CA ASP A 156 27.27 8.43 21.11
C ASP A 156 27.30 6.89 21.23
N GLU A 157 26.22 6.21 20.83
CA GLU A 157 26.12 4.74 20.86
C GLU A 157 26.16 4.10 19.46
N HIS A 158 26.72 2.88 19.38
CA HIS A 158 26.54 1.97 18.25
C HIS A 158 25.25 1.15 18.43
N ILE A 159 24.20 1.52 17.71
CA ILE A 159 22.86 0.95 17.88
C ILE A 159 22.50 0.10 16.68
N THR A 160 22.16 -1.18 16.91
CA THR A 160 21.69 -2.09 15.87
C THR A 160 20.19 -2.34 15.98
N VAL A 161 19.43 -1.95 14.96
CA VAL A 161 18.00 -2.22 14.83
C VAL A 161 17.79 -3.54 14.10
N ILE A 162 17.09 -4.48 14.74
CA ILE A 162 16.81 -5.82 14.18
C ILE A 162 15.33 -5.91 13.82
N GLY A 163 15.05 -6.15 12.55
CA GLY A 163 13.69 -6.16 12.04
C GLY A 163 13.41 -4.89 11.27
N SER A 164 13.01 -5.09 10.02
CA SER A 164 12.97 -4.07 8.98
C SER A 164 11.54 -3.70 8.56
N GLY A 165 10.54 -4.09 9.35
CA GLY A 165 9.16 -3.61 9.21
C GLY A 165 9.06 -2.10 9.45
N ASP A 166 7.89 -1.49 9.21
CA ASP A 166 7.71 -0.03 9.33
C ASP A 166 8.23 0.53 10.66
N ALA A 167 7.89 -0.11 11.78
CA ALA A 167 8.35 0.35 13.10
C ALA A 167 9.89 0.29 13.26
N GLY A 168 10.54 -0.74 12.71
CA GLY A 168 12.00 -0.86 12.75
C GLY A 168 12.68 0.21 11.91
N ILE A 169 12.15 0.49 10.71
CA ILE A 169 12.65 1.56 9.85
C ILE A 169 12.44 2.93 10.51
N GLU A 170 11.26 3.22 11.04
CA GLU A 170 10.97 4.45 11.79
C GLU A 170 11.94 4.63 12.97
N ASN A 171 12.22 3.55 13.71
CA ASN A 171 13.16 3.58 14.83
C ASN A 171 14.61 3.85 14.38
N ALA A 172 15.09 3.18 13.32
CA ALA A 172 16.43 3.45 12.78
C ALA A 172 16.57 4.90 12.29
N LEU A 173 15.57 5.42 11.57
CA LEU A 173 15.56 6.81 11.11
C LEU A 173 15.48 7.80 12.28
N GLY A 174 14.69 7.49 13.31
CA GLY A 174 14.58 8.30 14.52
C GLY A 174 15.90 8.42 15.27
N LEU A 175 16.63 7.32 15.43
CA LEU A 175 17.95 7.28 16.09
C LEU A 175 19.04 8.02 15.31
N ALA A 176 18.88 8.11 13.99
CA ALA A 176 19.80 8.80 13.09
C ALA A 176 19.35 10.22 12.70
N ALA A 177 18.23 10.70 13.26
CA ALA A 177 17.59 11.95 12.82
C ALA A 177 18.42 13.18 13.17
N ASP A 178 18.99 13.23 14.38
CA ASP A 178 19.79 14.36 14.86
C ASP A 178 21.29 14.03 14.79
N PRO A 179 22.07 14.71 13.92
CA PRO A 179 23.52 14.58 13.87
C PRO A 179 24.23 14.88 15.18
N ALA A 180 23.66 15.73 16.04
CA ALA A 180 24.27 16.08 17.32
C ALA A 180 24.27 14.91 18.32
N GLN A 181 23.43 13.88 18.12
CA GLN A 181 23.42 12.70 18.97
C GLN A 181 24.61 11.76 18.75
N GLY A 182 25.38 11.90 17.65
CA GLY A 182 26.58 11.08 17.42
C GLY A 182 26.36 9.56 17.26
N ASN A 183 25.12 9.08 17.27
CA ASN A 183 24.82 7.64 17.16
C ASN A 183 25.27 7.04 15.82
N ILE A 184 25.81 5.82 15.87
CA ILE A 184 26.09 4.99 14.70
C ILE A 184 25.00 3.93 14.60
N VAL A 185 24.10 4.11 13.64
CA VAL A 185 22.91 3.25 13.50
C VAL A 185 23.10 2.23 12.39
N THR A 186 22.89 0.95 12.71
CA THR A 186 22.85 -0.15 11.73
C THR A 186 21.47 -0.78 11.74
N ILE A 187 20.86 -1.05 10.59
CA ILE A 187 19.63 -1.84 10.49
C ILE A 187 19.89 -3.17 9.78
N LEU A 188 19.38 -4.25 10.37
CA LEU A 188 19.49 -5.60 9.82
C LEU A 188 18.17 -6.05 9.21
N ASN A 189 18.26 -6.58 7.99
CA ASN A 189 17.16 -7.23 7.31
C ASN A 189 17.57 -8.64 6.89
N ARG A 190 16.79 -9.65 7.29
CA ARG A 190 17.05 -11.05 6.95
C ARG A 190 16.81 -11.38 5.47
N SER A 191 16.03 -10.56 4.78
CA SER A 191 15.67 -10.76 3.38
C SER A 191 16.51 -9.87 2.49
N ALA A 192 16.60 -10.23 1.20
CA ALA A 192 17.25 -9.39 0.20
C ALA A 192 16.52 -8.05 0.00
N ASP A 193 15.24 -7.94 0.36
CA ASP A 193 14.45 -6.72 0.19
C ASP A 193 13.53 -6.42 1.39
N PHE A 194 12.87 -5.26 1.33
CA PHE A 194 11.96 -4.77 2.36
C PHE A 194 10.49 -5.02 2.00
N ALA A 195 10.15 -6.26 1.59
CA ALA A 195 8.82 -6.58 1.06
C ALA A 195 7.64 -6.31 2.02
N ARG A 196 7.88 -6.31 3.34
CA ARG A 196 6.84 -6.11 4.37
C ARG A 196 6.65 -4.66 4.80
N SER A 197 7.41 -3.74 4.22
CA SER A 197 7.50 -2.36 4.71
C SER A 197 6.99 -1.40 3.65
N LYS A 198 6.45 -0.28 4.11
CA LYS A 198 5.91 0.74 3.22
C LYS A 198 7.01 1.29 2.33
N PRO A 199 6.79 1.39 1.00
CA PRO A 199 7.78 1.93 0.08
C PRO A 199 8.36 3.30 0.51
N ALA A 200 7.55 4.20 1.07
CA ALA A 200 8.01 5.48 1.64
C ALA A 200 9.08 5.29 2.72
N ASN A 201 8.84 4.40 3.68
CA ASN A 201 9.77 4.15 4.78
C ASN A 201 11.08 3.57 4.23
N VAL A 202 10.98 2.61 3.31
CA VAL A 202 12.13 2.03 2.63
C VAL A 202 12.93 3.09 1.87
N LYS A 203 12.25 4.00 1.16
CA LYS A 203 12.90 5.11 0.44
C LYS A 203 13.70 6.00 1.39
N LEU A 204 13.08 6.45 2.49
CA LEU A 204 13.75 7.29 3.49
C LEU A 204 14.95 6.59 4.12
N LEU A 205 14.82 5.28 4.39
CA LEU A 205 15.93 4.47 4.89
C LEU A 205 17.08 4.42 3.89
N THR A 206 16.80 4.13 2.63
CA THR A 206 17.80 4.11 1.56
C THR A 206 18.50 5.47 1.41
N GLU A 207 17.74 6.57 1.38
CA GLU A 207 18.30 7.94 1.33
C GLU A 207 19.16 8.27 2.57
N ALA A 208 18.83 7.73 3.74
CA ALA A 208 19.67 7.85 4.93
C ALA A 208 20.95 7.01 4.80
N GLY A 209 20.87 5.82 4.21
CA GLY A 209 22.03 4.97 3.92
C GLY A 209 22.99 5.57 2.90
N GLU A 210 22.47 6.13 1.81
CA GLU A 210 23.26 6.84 0.79
C GLU A 210 24.00 8.06 1.36
N ARG A 211 23.40 8.73 2.35
CA ARG A 211 24.03 9.83 3.10
C ARG A 211 24.96 9.38 4.22
N GLY A 212 25.18 8.07 4.40
CA GLY A 212 26.00 7.51 5.46
C GLY A 212 25.43 7.70 6.87
N ARG A 213 24.14 8.00 7.01
CA ARG A 213 23.46 8.21 8.30
C ARG A 213 23.02 6.91 8.96
N VAL A 214 22.74 5.87 8.16
CA VAL A 214 22.35 4.54 8.64
C VAL A 214 23.06 3.48 7.82
N SER A 215 23.71 2.51 8.46
CA SER A 215 24.23 1.33 7.78
C SER A 215 23.12 0.32 7.54
N ILE A 216 22.88 -0.06 6.27
CA ILE A 216 21.84 -1.02 5.91
C ILE A 216 22.49 -2.35 5.56
N ARG A 217 22.16 -3.42 6.30
CA ARG A 217 22.67 -4.78 6.05
C ARG A 217 21.50 -5.70 5.65
N LEU A 218 21.55 -6.22 4.42
CA LEU A 218 20.56 -7.14 3.86
C LEU A 218 21.06 -8.58 3.98
N GLU A 219 20.14 -9.55 3.93
CA GLU A 219 20.43 -10.98 4.05
C GLU A 219 21.30 -11.30 5.27
N THR A 220 21.09 -10.54 6.35
CA THR A 220 21.92 -10.57 7.55
C THR A 220 21.06 -10.84 8.77
N THR A 221 21.49 -11.76 9.61
CA THR A 221 20.80 -12.11 10.87
C THR A 221 21.75 -12.14 12.07
N PRO A 222 21.28 -11.86 13.29
CA PRO A 222 22.08 -12.02 14.50
C PRO A 222 22.36 -13.50 14.79
N ALA A 223 23.63 -13.84 14.99
CA ALA A 223 24.10 -15.18 15.36
C ALA A 223 24.32 -15.31 16.89
N GLU A 224 24.88 -14.28 17.52
CA GLU A 224 25.19 -14.23 18.95
C GLU A 224 25.32 -12.78 19.42
N VAL A 225 24.76 -12.46 20.59
CA VAL A 225 24.92 -11.16 21.26
C VAL A 225 25.95 -11.29 22.38
N LYS A 226 26.93 -10.39 22.40
CA LYS A 226 27.99 -10.28 23.41
C LYS A 226 27.96 -8.89 24.03
N ASP A 227 28.70 -8.70 25.11
CA ASP A 227 28.86 -7.37 25.70
C ASP A 227 29.60 -6.44 24.74
N GLY A 228 28.94 -5.34 24.32
CA GLY A 228 29.47 -4.37 23.35
C GLY A 228 29.64 -4.87 21.91
N GLN A 229 29.22 -6.10 21.59
CA GLN A 229 29.43 -6.72 20.27
C GLN A 229 28.25 -7.56 19.82
N LEU A 230 28.04 -7.60 18.50
CA LEU A 230 27.03 -8.45 17.87
C LEU A 230 27.68 -9.28 16.76
N VAL A 231 27.56 -10.60 16.87
CA VAL A 231 27.95 -11.54 15.82
C VAL A 231 26.79 -11.70 14.86
N LEU A 232 27.08 -11.59 13.57
CA LEU A 232 26.14 -11.59 12.47
C LEU A 232 26.44 -12.77 11.53
N ASP A 233 25.40 -13.48 11.11
CA ASP A 233 25.44 -14.35 9.95
C ASP A 233 25.17 -13.50 8.70
N THR A 234 26.13 -13.49 7.77
CA THR A 234 26.04 -12.77 6.49
C THR A 234 26.21 -13.75 5.33
N PRO A 235 25.90 -13.36 4.07
CA PRO A 235 26.14 -14.22 2.90
C PRO A 235 27.61 -14.60 2.70
N SER A 236 28.54 -13.78 3.21
CA SER A 236 29.99 -14.00 3.14
C SER A 236 30.58 -14.76 4.33
N GLY A 237 29.74 -15.21 5.28
CA GLY A 237 30.16 -15.85 6.54
C GLY A 237 29.86 -15.00 7.76
N GLN A 238 30.40 -15.38 8.92
CA GLN A 238 30.17 -14.66 10.17
C GLN A 238 31.03 -13.39 10.28
N GLU A 239 30.42 -12.28 10.68
CA GLU A 239 31.06 -10.99 10.96
C GLU A 239 30.75 -10.58 12.41
N THR A 240 31.69 -9.93 13.10
CA THR A 240 31.41 -9.32 14.42
C THR A 240 31.48 -7.80 14.30
N ILE A 241 30.43 -7.13 14.75
CA ILE A 241 30.36 -5.66 14.77
C ILE A 241 30.31 -5.15 16.21
N ARG A 242 30.79 -3.92 16.43
CA ARG A 242 30.53 -3.20 17.69
C ARG A 242 29.03 -2.89 17.78
N CYS A 243 28.45 -3.17 18.94
CA CYS A 243 27.03 -2.97 19.21
C CYS A 243 26.85 -2.67 20.69
N ASP A 244 26.64 -1.39 21.03
CA ASP A 244 26.40 -0.95 22.39
C ASP A 244 24.93 -1.19 22.78
N ARG A 245 24.02 -1.20 21.80
CA ARG A 245 22.58 -1.41 22.01
C ARG A 245 21.90 -2.10 20.84
N ILE A 246 20.92 -2.96 21.16
CA ILE A 246 20.08 -3.62 20.17
C ILE A 246 18.63 -3.18 20.34
N ILE A 247 17.99 -2.75 19.25
CA ILE A 247 16.56 -2.45 19.18
C ILE A 247 15.87 -3.50 18.29
N ALA A 248 15.31 -4.54 18.88
CA ALA A 248 14.65 -5.65 18.19
C ALA A 248 13.16 -5.37 17.92
N ARG A 249 12.85 -4.92 16.70
CA ARG A 249 11.48 -4.65 16.20
C ARG A 249 11.00 -5.76 15.25
N MET A 250 10.88 -6.96 15.80
CA MET A 250 10.57 -8.19 15.04
C MET A 250 9.07 -8.52 14.95
N GLY A 251 8.19 -7.55 15.28
CA GLY A 251 6.74 -7.76 15.39
C GLY A 251 6.32 -8.42 16.70
N SER A 252 5.04 -8.74 16.82
CA SER A 252 4.43 -9.32 18.02
C SER A 252 3.38 -10.35 17.65
N ALA A 253 3.03 -11.23 18.58
CA ALA A 253 2.02 -12.28 18.37
C ALA A 253 1.11 -12.41 19.59
N ALA A 254 -0.07 -13.01 19.41
CA ALA A 254 -0.94 -13.34 20.54
C ALA A 254 -0.18 -14.24 21.54
N PRO A 255 -0.33 -14.03 22.87
CA PRO A 255 0.28 -14.88 23.88
C PRO A 255 -0.48 -16.21 23.98
N ARG A 256 -0.35 -17.05 22.94
CA ARG A 256 -1.18 -18.24 22.69
C ARG A 256 -1.25 -19.19 23.90
N ALA A 257 -0.11 -19.51 24.50
CA ALA A 257 -0.05 -20.41 25.66
C ALA A 257 -0.89 -19.89 26.85
N PHE A 258 -0.87 -18.58 27.11
CA PHE A 258 -1.67 -17.98 28.18
C PHE A 258 -3.17 -18.02 27.83
N ILE A 259 -3.54 -17.69 26.58
CA ILE A 259 -4.93 -17.71 26.12
C ILE A 259 -5.50 -19.14 26.16
N GLU A 260 -4.76 -20.13 25.66
CA GLU A 260 -5.15 -21.55 25.70
C GLU A 260 -5.26 -22.05 27.14
N SER A 261 -4.39 -21.60 28.06
CA SER A 261 -4.49 -21.95 29.48
C SER A 261 -5.77 -21.42 30.16
N CYS A 262 -6.40 -20.39 29.58
CA CYS A 262 -7.71 -19.89 30.03
C CYS A 262 -8.88 -20.69 29.45
N GLY A 263 -8.62 -21.75 28.66
CA GLY A 263 -9.65 -22.59 28.04
C GLY A 263 -10.20 -22.05 26.72
N ILE A 264 -9.48 -21.12 26.08
CA ILE A 264 -9.93 -20.44 24.85
C ILE A 264 -9.31 -21.11 23.62
N ALA A 265 -10.14 -21.47 22.64
CA ALA A 265 -9.70 -22.02 21.37
C ALA A 265 -9.35 -20.92 20.35
N PHE A 266 -8.45 -21.25 19.44
CA PHE A 266 -8.07 -20.42 18.30
C PHE A 266 -8.74 -20.92 17.02
N THR A 267 -8.85 -20.04 16.02
CA THR A 267 -9.46 -20.38 14.73
C THR A 267 -8.68 -21.44 13.94
N SER A 268 -7.38 -21.62 14.21
CA SER A 268 -6.57 -22.68 13.64
C SER A 268 -5.29 -22.96 14.46
N ALA A 269 -4.50 -23.95 14.02
CA ALA A 269 -3.17 -24.23 14.56
C ALA A 269 -2.10 -23.21 14.13
N ASP A 270 -2.42 -22.27 13.24
CA ASP A 270 -1.46 -21.26 12.79
C ASP A 270 -1.02 -20.36 13.97
N ARG A 271 0.27 -20.02 14.01
CA ARG A 271 0.85 -19.14 15.03
C ARG A 271 0.22 -17.75 15.01
N GLU A 272 -0.23 -17.28 13.85
CA GLU A 272 -0.85 -15.96 13.67
C GLU A 272 -2.38 -16.01 13.77
N ALA A 273 -2.97 -17.16 14.12
CA ALA A 273 -4.39 -17.30 14.36
C ALA A 273 -4.87 -16.43 15.53
N PHE A 274 -6.15 -16.04 15.48
CA PHE A 274 -6.82 -15.31 16.55
C PHE A 274 -7.73 -16.25 17.36
N PRO A 275 -8.12 -15.87 18.59
CA PRO A 275 -9.15 -16.57 19.33
C PRO A 275 -10.44 -16.70 18.51
N GLN A 276 -11.15 -17.83 18.66
CA GLN A 276 -12.47 -17.99 18.08
C GLN A 276 -13.49 -17.19 18.91
N LEU A 277 -14.21 -16.29 18.25
CA LEU A 277 -15.13 -15.34 18.90
C LEU A 277 -16.53 -15.43 18.31
N SER A 278 -17.53 -15.24 19.17
CA SER A 278 -18.91 -14.95 18.77
C SER A 278 -19.06 -13.49 18.30
N PRO A 279 -20.19 -13.12 17.67
CA PRO A 279 -20.46 -11.73 17.28
C PRO A 279 -20.45 -10.72 18.43
N VAL A 280 -20.62 -11.17 19.67
CA VAL A 280 -20.57 -10.35 20.89
C VAL A 280 -19.21 -10.41 21.60
N PHE A 281 -18.17 -10.85 20.88
CA PHE A 281 -16.78 -10.96 21.35
C PHE A 281 -16.53 -12.02 22.43
N GLU A 282 -17.51 -12.90 22.68
CA GLU A 282 -17.35 -13.99 23.64
C GLU A 282 -16.51 -15.12 23.03
N THR A 283 -15.58 -15.63 23.80
CA THR A 283 -14.70 -16.72 23.39
C THR A 283 -15.40 -18.08 23.50
N THR A 284 -14.69 -19.16 23.16
CA THR A 284 -15.17 -20.52 23.42
C THR A 284 -15.26 -20.88 24.91
N LYS A 285 -14.70 -20.06 25.80
CA LYS A 285 -14.89 -20.16 27.26
C LYS A 285 -15.99 -19.17 27.67
N PRO A 286 -17.20 -19.64 28.02
CA PRO A 286 -18.30 -18.77 28.41
C PRO A 286 -17.91 -17.82 29.53
N GLY A 287 -18.31 -16.55 29.43
CA GLY A 287 -17.96 -15.51 30.39
C GLY A 287 -16.61 -14.82 30.17
N ILE A 288 -15.77 -15.30 29.25
CA ILE A 288 -14.55 -14.61 28.82
C ILE A 288 -14.73 -14.01 27.43
N PHE A 289 -14.45 -12.72 27.32
CA PHE A 289 -14.54 -11.93 26.11
C PHE A 289 -13.17 -11.43 25.69
N VAL A 290 -12.93 -11.27 24.39
CA VAL A 290 -11.67 -10.75 23.84
C VAL A 290 -11.96 -9.58 22.90
N ILE A 291 -11.30 -8.45 23.15
CA ILE A 291 -11.44 -7.22 22.35
C ILE A 291 -10.09 -6.65 21.94
N GLY A 292 -10.11 -5.70 21.02
CA GLY A 292 -8.93 -4.99 20.54
C GLY A 292 -8.12 -5.79 19.52
N ALA A 293 -6.82 -5.51 19.44
CA ALA A 293 -5.94 -6.16 18.46
C ALA A 293 -5.90 -7.69 18.57
N LEU A 294 -6.16 -8.25 19.76
CA LEU A 294 -6.24 -9.71 19.95
C LEU A 294 -7.46 -10.33 19.27
N ALA A 295 -8.52 -9.55 19.03
CA ALA A 295 -9.70 -9.98 18.27
C ALA A 295 -9.50 -9.91 16.74
N GLY A 296 -8.30 -9.56 16.27
CA GLY A 296 -7.98 -9.49 14.84
C GLY A 296 -8.27 -8.14 14.16
N TYR A 297 -8.58 -7.09 14.94
CA TYR A 297 -8.97 -5.77 14.42
C TYR A 297 -8.12 -4.63 15.02
N PRO A 298 -6.87 -4.44 14.56
CA PRO A 298 -5.88 -3.61 15.26
C PRO A 298 -6.04 -2.08 15.10
N LEU A 299 -7.17 -1.58 14.60
CA LEU A 299 -7.44 -0.14 14.47
C LEU A 299 -7.99 0.44 15.78
N ILE A 300 -7.33 1.49 16.30
CA ILE A 300 -7.64 2.10 17.60
C ILE A 300 -9.12 2.44 17.76
N LYS A 301 -9.71 3.09 16.75
CA LYS A 301 -11.12 3.51 16.79
C LYS A 301 -12.09 2.33 16.86
N HIS A 302 -11.79 1.25 16.14
CA HIS A 302 -12.55 0.00 16.22
C HIS A 302 -12.37 -0.70 17.57
N CYS A 303 -11.12 -0.80 18.03
CA CYS A 303 -10.79 -1.34 19.35
C CYS A 303 -11.59 -0.63 20.46
N MET A 304 -11.66 0.71 20.43
CA MET A 304 -12.45 1.48 21.39
C MET A 304 -13.95 1.18 21.27
N ASN A 305 -14.50 1.12 20.06
CA ASN A 305 -15.90 0.73 19.85
C ASN A 305 -16.21 -0.69 20.35
N GLN A 306 -15.30 -1.65 20.19
CA GLN A 306 -15.44 -3.00 20.75
C GLN A 306 -15.48 -2.97 22.29
N GLY A 307 -14.66 -2.11 22.90
CA GLY A 307 -14.68 -1.89 24.34
C GLY A 307 -16.03 -1.37 24.85
N TYR A 308 -16.63 -0.42 24.14
CA TYR A 308 -18.00 0.02 24.45
C TYR A 308 -19.01 -1.15 24.32
N ASP A 309 -18.97 -1.87 23.20
CA ASP A 309 -19.96 -2.89 22.86
C ASP A 309 -19.96 -4.09 23.80
N VAL A 310 -18.77 -4.59 24.14
CA VAL A 310 -18.65 -5.78 24.99
C VAL A 310 -19.30 -5.55 26.35
N ILE A 311 -19.20 -4.33 26.87
CA ILE A 311 -19.80 -3.98 28.17
C ILE A 311 -21.32 -3.84 28.06
N GLU A 312 -21.83 -3.27 26.97
CA GLU A 312 -23.26 -3.25 26.69
C GLU A 312 -23.84 -4.66 26.60
N PHE A 313 -23.16 -5.58 25.90
CA PHE A 313 -23.57 -6.99 25.83
C PHE A 313 -23.53 -7.67 27.21
N ILE A 314 -22.47 -7.47 28.00
CA ILE A 314 -22.37 -7.97 29.38
C ILE A 314 -23.49 -7.38 30.27
N ASN A 315 -23.94 -6.17 29.99
CA ASN A 315 -25.05 -5.53 30.69
C ASN A 315 -26.45 -5.94 30.17
N GLY A 316 -26.52 -6.87 29.20
CA GLY A 316 -27.78 -7.44 28.69
C GLY A 316 -28.38 -6.69 27.50
N ASN A 317 -27.66 -5.74 26.88
CA ASN A 317 -28.13 -5.07 25.68
C ASN A 317 -27.91 -5.94 24.44
N THR A 318 -28.84 -6.86 24.18
CA THR A 318 -28.80 -7.79 23.05
C THR A 318 -29.25 -7.19 21.72
N THR A 319 -29.76 -5.96 21.73
CA THR A 319 -30.23 -5.24 20.53
C THR A 319 -29.17 -4.30 19.97
N LEU A 320 -28.03 -4.14 20.65
CA LEU A 320 -26.94 -3.29 20.20
C LEU A 320 -26.37 -3.82 18.88
N LYS A 321 -26.45 -2.97 17.86
CA LYS A 321 -25.79 -3.19 16.58
C LYS A 321 -24.34 -2.70 16.62
N PRO A 322 -23.41 -3.33 15.90
CA PRO A 322 -22.04 -2.81 15.74
C PRO A 322 -22.00 -1.37 15.18
N ALA A 323 -20.95 -0.60 15.48
CA ALA A 323 -20.84 0.83 15.11
C ALA A 323 -20.85 1.06 13.59
N ASP A 324 -20.37 0.06 12.85
CA ASP A 324 -20.30 0.05 11.39
C ASP A 324 -21.63 -0.39 10.76
N GLU A 325 -22.58 -0.95 11.51
CA GLU A 325 -23.84 -1.48 10.99
C GLU A 325 -24.60 -0.45 10.13
N PRO A 326 -24.78 0.82 10.53
CA PRO A 326 -25.48 1.79 9.68
C PRO A 326 -24.75 2.05 8.35
N LEU A 327 -23.41 2.01 8.36
CA LEU A 327 -22.60 2.19 7.16
C LEU A 327 -22.76 1.00 6.21
N LEU A 328 -22.78 -0.22 6.77
CA LEU A 328 -22.98 -1.44 5.99
C LEU A 328 -24.42 -1.56 5.47
N GLU A 329 -25.43 -1.23 6.28
CA GLU A 329 -26.83 -1.16 5.85
C GLU A 329 -27.04 -0.18 4.68
N ALA A 330 -26.32 0.94 4.68
CA ALA A 330 -26.36 1.91 3.58
C ALA A 330 -25.80 1.31 2.29
N LYS A 331 -24.70 0.53 2.36
CA LYS A 331 -24.10 -0.17 1.21
C LYS A 331 -25.05 -1.22 0.61
N PHE A 332 -25.87 -1.86 1.45
CA PHE A 332 -26.87 -2.84 0.99
C PHE A 332 -28.24 -2.20 0.66
N ALA A 333 -28.40 -0.89 0.83
CA ALA A 333 -29.69 -0.22 0.70
C ALA A 333 -30.30 -0.33 -0.71
N ALA A 334 -29.45 -0.35 -1.76
CA ALA A 334 -29.88 -0.52 -3.15
C ALA A 334 -30.60 -1.86 -3.41
N PHE A 335 -30.47 -2.84 -2.51
CA PHE A 335 -31.02 -4.19 -2.64
C PHE A 335 -32.31 -4.39 -1.81
N LYS A 336 -32.85 -3.33 -1.19
CA LYS A 336 -34.01 -3.34 -0.27
C LYS A 336 -35.38 -3.69 -0.89
N GLY A 337 -35.44 -4.20 -2.12
CA GLY A 337 -36.70 -4.44 -2.86
C GLY A 337 -37.45 -5.76 -2.61
N ARG A 338 -36.96 -6.69 -1.78
CA ARG A 338 -37.53 -8.06 -1.64
C ARG A 338 -38.22 -8.28 -0.28
N LYS A 339 -39.32 -9.04 -0.27
CA LYS A 339 -40.25 -9.27 0.88
C LYS A 339 -39.62 -9.94 2.13
N SER A 340 -38.40 -10.46 2.04
CA SER A 340 -37.58 -10.93 3.17
C SER A 340 -36.14 -10.46 2.96
N GLN A 341 -35.80 -9.29 3.52
CA GLN A 341 -34.47 -8.71 3.34
C GLN A 341 -33.43 -9.43 4.19
N PRO A 342 -32.25 -9.75 3.63
CA PRO A 342 -31.16 -10.26 4.43
C PRO A 342 -30.64 -9.20 5.42
N SER A 343 -30.29 -9.61 6.64
CA SER A 343 -29.53 -8.76 7.56
C SER A 343 -28.13 -8.45 7.00
N VAL A 344 -27.43 -7.48 7.60
CA VAL A 344 -26.01 -7.22 7.27
C VAL A 344 -25.19 -8.50 7.39
N ASP A 345 -25.34 -9.25 8.49
CA ASP A 345 -24.60 -10.49 8.68
C ASP A 345 -24.90 -11.55 7.62
N GLN A 346 -26.16 -11.67 7.17
CA GLN A 346 -26.53 -12.58 6.08
C GLN A 346 -25.92 -12.14 4.74
N TRP A 347 -25.83 -10.83 4.49
CA TRP A 347 -25.12 -10.29 3.34
C TRP A 347 -23.63 -10.58 3.41
N LEU A 348 -22.98 -10.31 4.54
CA LEU A 348 -21.56 -10.56 4.75
C LEU A 348 -21.23 -12.04 4.58
N GLU A 349 -22.06 -12.94 5.10
CA GLU A 349 -21.89 -14.38 4.93
C GLU A 349 -22.09 -14.82 3.47
N SER A 350 -23.04 -14.22 2.75
CA SER A 350 -23.22 -14.46 1.32
C SER A 350 -21.99 -14.01 0.52
N LEU A 351 -21.45 -12.82 0.81
CA LEU A 351 -20.22 -12.33 0.19
C LEU A 351 -19.04 -13.25 0.49
N ARG A 352 -18.88 -13.65 1.76
CA ARG A 352 -17.79 -14.51 2.22
C ARG A 352 -17.83 -15.89 1.59
N SER A 353 -19.01 -16.49 1.45
CA SER A 353 -19.17 -17.85 0.90
C SER A 353 -19.22 -17.90 -0.63
N ASN A 354 -19.68 -16.84 -1.29
CA ASN A 354 -19.85 -16.80 -2.74
C ASN A 354 -18.71 -16.12 -3.50
N VAL A 355 -17.67 -15.59 -2.83
CA VAL A 355 -16.53 -14.95 -3.52
C VAL A 355 -15.23 -15.60 -3.05
N SER A 356 -14.56 -16.32 -3.95
CA SER A 356 -13.40 -17.16 -3.64
C SER A 356 -12.27 -16.47 -2.86
N ILE A 357 -12.04 -15.18 -3.11
CA ILE A 357 -10.98 -14.41 -2.43
C ILE A 357 -11.36 -13.99 -0.99
N LEU A 358 -12.61 -14.20 -0.56
CA LEU A 358 -13.14 -13.79 0.75
C LEU A 358 -13.42 -14.98 1.69
N ASN A 359 -13.38 -16.22 1.20
CA ASN A 359 -13.78 -17.42 1.93
C ASN A 359 -13.14 -17.59 3.32
N GLU A 360 -11.86 -17.20 3.46
CA GLU A 360 -11.08 -17.38 4.69
C GLU A 360 -11.13 -16.17 5.65
N LEU A 361 -11.91 -15.13 5.34
CA LEU A 361 -12.07 -13.99 6.25
C LEU A 361 -12.93 -14.37 7.46
N SER A 362 -12.53 -13.92 8.66
CA SER A 362 -13.40 -13.97 9.82
C SER A 362 -14.57 -12.98 9.67
N PRO A 363 -15.69 -13.15 10.42
CA PRO A 363 -16.79 -12.18 10.39
C PRO A 363 -16.34 -10.75 10.67
N LEU A 364 -15.41 -10.56 11.61
CA LEU A 364 -14.84 -9.24 11.95
C LEU A 364 -14.00 -8.66 10.81
N GLN A 365 -13.13 -9.48 10.19
CA GLN A 365 -12.33 -9.04 9.04
C GLN A 365 -13.21 -8.72 7.83
N MET A 366 -14.31 -9.46 7.65
CA MET A 366 -15.28 -9.22 6.58
C MET A 366 -15.96 -7.85 6.74
N ARG A 367 -16.30 -7.46 7.99
CA ARG A 367 -16.84 -6.13 8.29
C ARG A 367 -15.83 -5.02 7.99
N GLU A 368 -14.57 -5.19 8.39
CA GLU A 368 -13.48 -4.26 8.03
C GLU A 368 -13.34 -4.08 6.53
N PHE A 369 -13.28 -5.21 5.82
CA PHE A 369 -13.13 -5.24 4.39
C PHE A 369 -14.24 -4.46 3.67
N MET A 370 -15.48 -4.56 4.18
CA MET A 370 -16.63 -3.85 3.63
C MET A 370 -16.67 -2.36 3.93
N LEU A 371 -15.89 -1.86 4.91
CA LEU A 371 -15.78 -0.41 5.11
C LEU A 371 -15.01 0.28 3.97
N ASP A 372 -14.11 -0.44 3.31
CA ASP A 372 -13.29 0.03 2.17
C ASP A 372 -13.77 -0.55 0.81
N SER A 373 -14.93 -1.21 0.77
CA SER A 373 -15.53 -1.87 -0.42
C SER A 373 -17.02 -1.55 -0.57
N ASP A 374 -17.58 -1.63 -1.78
CA ASP A 374 -19.00 -1.38 -2.06
C ASP A 374 -19.66 -2.59 -2.73
N VAL A 375 -21.00 -2.63 -2.73
CA VAL A 375 -21.76 -3.65 -3.47
C VAL A 375 -22.59 -2.99 -4.55
N ARG A 376 -22.52 -3.52 -5.77
CA ARG A 376 -23.24 -3.01 -6.94
C ARG A 376 -24.07 -4.09 -7.60
N ALA A 377 -25.21 -3.68 -8.15
CA ALA A 377 -26.08 -4.52 -8.95
C ALA A 377 -26.07 -4.03 -10.39
N TYR A 378 -26.05 -4.95 -11.35
CA TYR A 378 -26.21 -4.65 -12.76
C TYR A 378 -27.25 -5.58 -13.36
N ARG A 379 -28.13 -5.06 -14.22
CA ARG A 379 -29.09 -5.86 -14.98
C ARG A 379 -28.40 -6.55 -16.15
N LYS A 380 -28.95 -7.68 -16.60
CA LYS A 380 -28.47 -8.36 -17.81
C LYS A 380 -28.26 -7.37 -18.98
N GLY A 381 -27.06 -7.41 -19.57
CA GLY A 381 -26.65 -6.57 -20.71
C GLY A 381 -25.99 -5.24 -20.32
N GLU A 382 -26.12 -4.78 -19.07
CA GLU A 382 -25.50 -3.53 -18.62
C GLU A 382 -23.96 -3.62 -18.64
N THR A 383 -23.32 -2.54 -19.06
CA THR A 383 -21.85 -2.41 -19.02
C THR A 383 -21.41 -2.13 -17.58
N ILE A 384 -20.49 -2.95 -17.07
CA ILE A 384 -19.84 -2.72 -15.77
C ILE A 384 -18.65 -1.77 -15.93
N PHE A 385 -17.80 -2.03 -16.92
CA PHE A 385 -16.80 -1.08 -17.39
C PHE A 385 -16.40 -1.37 -18.84
N GLU A 386 -15.88 -0.36 -19.52
CA GLU A 386 -15.45 -0.44 -20.92
C GLU A 386 -13.95 -0.70 -21.05
N ARG A 387 -13.56 -1.30 -22.18
CA ARG A 387 -12.15 -1.39 -22.58
C ARG A 387 -11.52 0.01 -22.60
N ASN A 388 -10.26 0.09 -22.21
CA ASN A 388 -9.47 1.32 -22.09
C ASN A 388 -9.95 2.30 -21.01
N ALA A 389 -11.07 2.02 -20.33
CA ALA A 389 -11.45 2.76 -19.14
C ALA A 389 -10.36 2.67 -18.08
N ILE A 390 -10.30 3.67 -17.23
CA ILE A 390 -9.40 3.67 -16.09
C ILE A 390 -10.19 3.18 -14.88
N GLY A 391 -9.61 2.25 -14.13
CA GLY A 391 -10.22 1.76 -12.91
C GLY A 391 -9.19 1.17 -11.97
N SER A 392 -9.33 1.50 -10.68
CA SER A 392 -8.47 1.02 -9.60
C SER A 392 -9.19 0.05 -8.66
N SER A 393 -10.27 -0.57 -9.14
CA SER A 393 -11.07 -1.54 -8.38
C SER A 393 -11.00 -2.92 -9.03
N LEU A 394 -11.04 -3.97 -8.22
CA LEU A 394 -11.42 -5.32 -8.67
C LEU A 394 -12.84 -5.61 -8.19
N PHE A 395 -13.53 -6.51 -8.87
CA PHE A 395 -14.90 -6.89 -8.57
C PHE A 395 -14.96 -8.38 -8.24
N GLY A 396 -15.62 -8.77 -7.17
CA GLY A 396 -15.97 -10.16 -6.88
C GLY A 396 -17.42 -10.44 -7.27
N ILE A 397 -17.69 -11.53 -7.99
CA ILE A 397 -19.04 -11.88 -8.44
C ILE A 397 -19.73 -12.68 -7.33
N VAL A 398 -20.65 -12.03 -6.65
CA VAL A 398 -21.42 -12.58 -5.52
C VAL A 398 -22.57 -13.44 -6.04
N GLN A 399 -23.28 -12.95 -7.04
CA GLN A 399 -24.41 -13.63 -7.67
C GLN A 399 -24.41 -13.33 -9.17
N GLY A 400 -24.72 -14.34 -9.98
CA GLY A 400 -24.85 -14.20 -11.44
C GLY A 400 -23.51 -14.39 -12.16
N SER A 401 -23.40 -13.86 -13.37
CA SER A 401 -22.21 -13.99 -14.21
C SER A 401 -22.04 -12.78 -15.13
N VAL A 402 -20.81 -12.59 -15.63
CA VAL A 402 -20.46 -11.50 -16.55
C VAL A 402 -19.84 -12.05 -17.83
N LEU A 403 -19.92 -11.27 -18.91
CA LEU A 403 -19.28 -11.54 -20.20
C LEU A 403 -18.11 -10.58 -20.40
N VAL A 404 -16.98 -11.12 -20.82
CA VAL A 404 -15.79 -10.36 -21.23
C VAL A 404 -15.78 -10.25 -22.75
N GLU A 405 -15.84 -9.04 -23.30
CA GLU A 405 -15.66 -8.82 -24.74
C GLU A 405 -14.16 -8.89 -25.09
N VAL A 406 -13.73 -10.00 -25.70
CA VAL A 406 -12.31 -10.30 -25.90
C VAL A 406 -11.74 -9.62 -27.14
N SER A 407 -12.51 -9.57 -28.23
CA SER A 407 -12.08 -8.94 -29.48
C SER A 407 -12.28 -7.42 -29.43
N LYS A 408 -11.35 -6.67 -30.03
CA LYS A 408 -11.49 -5.22 -30.25
C LYS A 408 -12.40 -4.92 -31.43
N ASP A 409 -12.37 -5.78 -32.44
CA ASP A 409 -13.03 -5.57 -33.73
C ASP A 409 -14.41 -6.23 -33.80
N ASP A 410 -14.69 -7.19 -32.89
CA ASP A 410 -15.97 -7.92 -32.84
C ASP A 410 -16.48 -8.07 -31.38
N PRO A 411 -17.40 -7.19 -30.94
CA PRO A 411 -17.99 -7.24 -29.60
C PRO A 411 -18.79 -8.52 -29.30
N SER A 412 -19.15 -9.32 -30.31
CA SER A 412 -19.91 -10.56 -30.11
C SER A 412 -19.07 -11.71 -29.54
N ILE A 413 -17.73 -11.61 -29.64
CA ILE A 413 -16.81 -12.62 -29.12
C ILE A 413 -16.63 -12.40 -27.62
N THR A 414 -17.43 -13.12 -26.83
CA THR A 414 -17.45 -13.03 -25.37
C THR A 414 -16.99 -14.30 -24.67
N VAL A 415 -16.33 -14.15 -23.51
CA VAL A 415 -16.01 -15.25 -22.60
C VAL A 415 -16.73 -15.03 -21.26
N PRO A 416 -17.47 -16.01 -20.72
CA PRO A 416 -18.15 -15.86 -19.45
C PRO A 416 -17.17 -15.92 -18.27
N ILE A 417 -17.48 -15.17 -17.22
CA ILE A 417 -16.90 -15.32 -15.89
C ILE A 417 -18.05 -15.62 -14.93
N GLU A 418 -17.96 -16.78 -14.29
CA GLU A 418 -18.99 -17.31 -13.41
C GLU A 418 -18.91 -16.73 -11.99
N GLN A 419 -20.01 -16.90 -11.25
CA GLN A 419 -20.10 -16.63 -9.81
C GLN A 419 -18.93 -17.25 -9.04
N GLY A 420 -18.46 -16.60 -7.97
CA GLY A 420 -17.29 -17.07 -7.23
C GLY A 420 -15.99 -16.44 -7.69
N SER A 421 -15.89 -16.06 -8.96
CA SER A 421 -14.69 -15.48 -9.54
C SER A 421 -14.62 -13.96 -9.31
N ILE A 422 -13.48 -13.38 -9.68
CA ILE A 422 -13.24 -11.93 -9.65
C ILE A 422 -13.07 -11.39 -11.07
N PHE A 423 -13.12 -10.08 -11.29
CA PHE A 423 -12.69 -9.45 -12.54
C PHE A 423 -12.14 -8.03 -12.31
N GLY A 424 -11.38 -7.52 -13.28
CA GLY A 424 -10.73 -6.21 -13.16
C GLY A 424 -9.41 -6.22 -12.38
N GLU A 425 -8.97 -7.38 -11.90
CA GLU A 425 -7.72 -7.58 -11.16
C GLU A 425 -6.47 -7.19 -11.94
N VAL A 426 -6.44 -7.43 -13.26
CA VAL A 426 -5.28 -7.08 -14.10
C VAL A 426 -4.98 -5.59 -14.05
N GLY A 427 -6.00 -4.73 -14.26
CA GLY A 427 -5.81 -3.28 -14.20
C GLY A 427 -5.40 -2.78 -12.81
N LEU A 428 -5.87 -3.44 -11.74
CA LEU A 428 -5.49 -3.10 -10.36
C LEU A 428 -4.04 -3.47 -10.04
N ILE A 429 -3.59 -4.63 -10.51
CA ILE A 429 -2.23 -5.15 -10.30
C ILE A 429 -1.23 -4.44 -11.21
N SER A 430 -1.49 -4.43 -12.52
CA SER A 430 -0.62 -3.84 -13.55
C SER A 430 -0.73 -2.32 -13.66
N GLY A 431 -1.72 -1.68 -13.01
CA GLY A 431 -1.91 -0.23 -13.13
C GLY A 431 -2.39 0.23 -14.52
N ARG A 432 -2.62 -0.71 -15.45
CA ARG A 432 -3.07 -0.45 -16.82
C ARG A 432 -4.55 -0.11 -16.91
N ARG A 433 -4.90 0.49 -18.06
CA ARG A 433 -6.30 0.63 -18.49
C ARG A 433 -6.97 -0.75 -18.60
N ARG A 434 -8.29 -0.81 -18.48
CA ARG A 434 -9.07 -2.04 -18.58
C ARG A 434 -8.82 -2.73 -19.93
N GLY A 435 -8.34 -3.97 -19.89
CA GLY A 435 -7.98 -4.72 -21.10
C GLY A 435 -9.18 -5.12 -21.99
N ALA A 436 -10.38 -5.16 -21.43
CA ALA A 436 -11.61 -5.59 -22.10
C ALA A 436 -12.84 -4.86 -21.52
N THR A 437 -13.94 -4.87 -22.27
CA THR A 437 -15.26 -4.44 -21.78
C THR A 437 -15.90 -5.61 -21.02
N ILE A 438 -16.53 -5.31 -19.90
CA ILE A 438 -17.29 -6.28 -19.10
C ILE A 438 -18.77 -5.90 -19.13
N ARG A 439 -19.62 -6.86 -19.50
CA ARG A 439 -21.09 -6.74 -19.44
C ARG A 439 -21.69 -7.78 -18.52
N ALA A 440 -22.81 -7.46 -17.91
CA ALA A 440 -23.59 -8.42 -17.15
C ALA A 440 -24.20 -9.51 -18.07
N ALA A 441 -23.87 -10.79 -17.85
CA ALA A 441 -24.43 -11.91 -18.61
C ALA A 441 -25.86 -12.25 -18.17
N SER A 442 -26.10 -12.03 -16.88
CA SER A 442 -27.37 -12.16 -16.15
C SER A 442 -27.49 -10.98 -15.19
N ASP A 443 -28.61 -10.86 -14.47
CA ASP A 443 -28.66 -9.92 -13.34
C ASP A 443 -27.58 -10.31 -12.33
N VAL A 444 -26.62 -9.42 -12.10
CA VAL A 444 -25.38 -9.71 -11.39
C VAL A 444 -25.23 -8.78 -10.19
N VAL A 445 -24.79 -9.34 -9.07
CA VAL A 445 -24.38 -8.60 -7.87
C VAL A 445 -22.88 -8.80 -7.68
N VAL A 446 -22.17 -7.68 -7.55
CA VAL A 446 -20.72 -7.68 -7.39
C VAL A 446 -20.31 -6.89 -6.15
N VAL A 447 -19.26 -7.34 -5.48
CA VAL A 447 -18.53 -6.53 -4.50
C VAL A 447 -17.41 -5.80 -5.23
N GLU A 448 -17.46 -4.48 -5.28
CA GLU A 448 -16.39 -3.62 -5.78
C GLU A 448 -15.39 -3.35 -4.66
N VAL A 449 -14.14 -3.74 -4.91
CA VAL A 449 -13.05 -3.70 -3.93
C VAL A 449 -12.00 -2.71 -4.42
N SER A 450 -11.72 -1.69 -3.62
CA SER A 450 -10.68 -0.71 -3.94
C SER A 450 -9.28 -1.35 -3.98
N ARG A 451 -8.34 -0.73 -4.71
CA ARG A 451 -6.92 -1.16 -4.72
C ARG A 451 -6.35 -1.33 -3.33
N THR A 452 -6.62 -0.39 -2.44
CA THR A 452 -6.16 -0.42 -1.06
C THR A 452 -6.74 -1.61 -0.30
N ALA A 453 -8.05 -1.85 -0.40
CA ALA A 453 -8.70 -3.00 0.22
C ALA A 453 -8.16 -4.34 -0.33
N ALA A 454 -7.96 -4.43 -1.64
CA ALA A 454 -7.39 -5.62 -2.28
C ALA A 454 -5.97 -5.93 -1.82
N LEU A 455 -5.10 -4.91 -1.78
CA LEU A 455 -3.71 -5.07 -1.32
C LEU A 455 -3.65 -5.44 0.16
N LYS A 456 -4.48 -4.82 1.02
CA LYS A 456 -4.61 -5.19 2.43
C LYS A 456 -5.06 -6.64 2.57
N LEU A 457 -6.09 -7.06 1.82
CA LEU A 457 -6.58 -8.44 1.82
C LEU A 457 -5.49 -9.44 1.44
N MET A 458 -4.74 -9.19 0.36
CA MET A 458 -3.65 -10.05 -0.08
C MET A 458 -2.46 -10.07 0.89
N ALA A 459 -2.23 -8.99 1.63
CA ALA A 459 -1.17 -8.93 2.64
C ALA A 459 -1.55 -9.70 3.91
N SER A 460 -2.82 -9.62 4.32
CA SER A 460 -3.32 -10.21 5.56
C SER A 460 -3.81 -11.65 5.41
N VAL A 461 -4.21 -12.07 4.21
CA VAL A 461 -4.80 -13.40 3.94
C VAL A 461 -4.02 -14.11 2.82
N PRO A 462 -3.10 -15.03 3.15
CA PRO A 462 -2.29 -15.74 2.16
C PRO A 462 -3.10 -16.50 1.10
N ALA A 463 -4.26 -17.06 1.45
CA ALA A 463 -5.13 -17.73 0.50
C ALA A 463 -5.72 -16.78 -0.53
N ALA A 464 -6.16 -15.59 -0.11
CA ALA A 464 -6.64 -14.55 -1.02
C ALA A 464 -5.54 -14.12 -2.00
N LYS A 465 -4.30 -13.95 -1.51
CA LYS A 465 -3.13 -13.66 -2.37
C LYS A 465 -2.90 -14.72 -3.44
N ARG A 466 -2.97 -16.01 -3.06
CA ARG A 466 -2.83 -17.13 -4.02
C ARG A 466 -3.96 -17.13 -5.05
N ALA A 467 -5.21 -16.97 -4.62
CA ALA A 467 -6.37 -16.94 -5.50
C ALA A 467 -6.32 -15.78 -6.50
N VAL A 468 -6.10 -14.54 -6.03
CA VAL A 468 -5.96 -13.35 -6.89
C VAL A 468 -4.81 -13.53 -7.88
N THR A 469 -3.68 -14.06 -7.42
CA THR A 469 -2.50 -14.27 -8.28
C THR A 469 -2.78 -15.29 -9.38
N ARG A 470 -3.33 -16.45 -9.05
CA ARG A 470 -3.67 -17.50 -10.05
C ARG A 470 -4.64 -16.97 -11.10
N ILE A 471 -5.75 -16.35 -10.68
CA ILE A 471 -6.77 -15.80 -11.58
C ILE A 471 -6.18 -14.70 -12.48
N SER A 472 -5.36 -13.82 -11.91
CA SER A 472 -4.71 -12.74 -12.67
C SER A 472 -3.74 -13.27 -13.73
N VAL A 473 -2.91 -14.26 -13.41
CA VAL A 473 -1.94 -14.83 -14.36
C VAL A 473 -2.69 -15.55 -15.48
N GLU A 474 -3.63 -16.44 -15.14
CA GLU A 474 -4.45 -17.15 -16.13
C GLU A 474 -5.07 -16.21 -17.16
N ARG A 475 -5.72 -15.14 -16.69
CA ARG A 475 -6.38 -14.17 -17.57
C ARG A 475 -5.42 -13.33 -18.37
N GLN A 476 -4.29 -12.94 -17.79
CA GLN A 476 -3.28 -12.20 -18.50
C GLN A 476 -2.73 -13.03 -19.67
N LEU A 477 -2.47 -14.34 -19.45
CA LEU A 477 -2.04 -15.25 -20.50
C LEU A 477 -3.13 -15.44 -21.57
N LEU A 478 -4.39 -15.67 -21.18
CA LEU A 478 -5.51 -15.79 -22.12
C LEU A 478 -5.67 -14.53 -22.99
N GLN A 479 -5.61 -13.34 -22.40
CA GLN A 479 -5.72 -12.07 -23.12
C GLN A 479 -4.52 -11.82 -24.04
N MET A 480 -3.31 -12.09 -23.54
CA MET A 480 -2.08 -11.83 -24.27
C MET A 480 -1.93 -12.74 -25.48
N PHE A 481 -2.10 -14.04 -25.27
CA PHE A 481 -1.84 -15.03 -26.29
C PHE A 481 -3.04 -15.21 -27.21
N GLY A 482 -4.27 -15.05 -26.72
CA GLY A 482 -5.48 -15.18 -27.54
C GLY A 482 -5.46 -16.49 -28.35
N SER A 483 -6.18 -16.56 -29.47
CA SER A 483 -6.05 -17.69 -30.43
C SER A 483 -6.77 -19.00 -30.06
N GLY A 484 -7.84 -18.93 -29.26
CA GLY A 484 -8.69 -20.07 -28.93
C GLY A 484 -8.23 -20.89 -27.71
N LEU A 485 -7.34 -20.31 -26.89
CA LEU A 485 -6.99 -20.86 -25.58
C LEU A 485 -8.19 -20.79 -24.63
N VAL A 486 -8.40 -21.86 -23.86
CA VAL A 486 -9.30 -21.90 -22.71
C VAL A 486 -8.49 -22.08 -21.42
N ALA A 487 -9.09 -21.77 -20.27
CA ALA A 487 -8.41 -21.89 -18.97
C ALA A 487 -7.77 -23.27 -18.74
N ALA A 488 -8.44 -24.35 -19.18
CA ALA A 488 -7.92 -25.72 -19.08
C ALA A 488 -6.58 -25.92 -19.80
N ASP A 489 -6.36 -25.23 -20.93
CA ASP A 489 -5.11 -25.34 -21.72
C ASP A 489 -3.90 -24.78 -20.97
N LEU A 490 -4.12 -23.84 -20.04
CA LEU A 490 -3.06 -23.15 -19.32
C LEU A 490 -2.67 -23.83 -18.00
N THR A 491 -3.40 -24.87 -17.57
CA THR A 491 -3.22 -25.50 -16.25
C THR A 491 -1.76 -25.86 -15.99
N GLU A 492 -1.12 -26.58 -16.92
CA GLU A 492 0.27 -27.00 -16.78
C GLU A 492 1.24 -25.81 -16.71
N VAL A 493 1.04 -24.82 -17.58
CA VAL A 493 1.86 -23.60 -17.64
C VAL A 493 1.72 -22.78 -16.36
N LEU A 494 0.51 -22.71 -15.79
CA LEU A 494 0.21 -21.97 -14.56
C LEU A 494 0.79 -22.64 -13.32
N ASP A 495 0.71 -23.98 -13.25
CA ASP A 495 1.23 -24.72 -12.10
C ASP A 495 2.77 -24.66 -12.03
N ALA A 496 3.44 -24.47 -13.18
CA ALA A 496 4.89 -24.25 -13.28
C ALA A 496 5.32 -22.77 -13.31
N ALA A 497 4.39 -21.81 -13.26
CA ALA A 497 4.69 -20.40 -13.36
C ALA A 497 5.30 -19.84 -12.05
N GLU A 498 6.39 -19.08 -12.18
CA GLU A 498 7.06 -18.44 -11.05
C GLU A 498 6.94 -16.92 -11.18
N ILE A 499 6.63 -16.22 -10.09
CA ILE A 499 6.64 -14.75 -10.07
C ILE A 499 7.95 -14.27 -9.46
N GLU A 500 8.69 -13.50 -10.25
CA GLU A 500 9.98 -12.93 -9.85
C GLU A 500 9.86 -11.40 -9.73
N THR A 501 10.29 -10.85 -8.60
CA THR A 501 10.48 -9.40 -8.46
C THR A 501 11.87 -9.02 -8.94
N VAL A 502 11.93 -8.06 -9.86
CA VAL A 502 13.15 -7.62 -10.54
C VAL A 502 13.42 -6.16 -10.17
N ARG A 503 14.62 -5.87 -9.66
CA ARG A 503 15.05 -4.49 -9.35
C ARG A 503 15.41 -3.76 -10.65
N ALA A 504 15.28 -2.44 -10.66
CA ALA A 504 15.72 -1.60 -11.78
C ALA A 504 17.18 -1.92 -12.17
N GLY A 505 17.44 -2.03 -13.47
CA GLY A 505 18.73 -2.39 -14.06
C GLY A 505 19.04 -3.88 -14.08
N LYS A 506 18.37 -4.73 -13.29
CA LYS A 506 18.64 -6.18 -13.26
C LYS A 506 18.11 -6.85 -14.54
N PRO A 507 18.94 -7.64 -15.26
CA PRO A 507 18.49 -8.40 -16.42
C PRO A 507 17.66 -9.63 -16.01
N ILE A 508 16.66 -9.96 -16.84
CA ILE A 508 15.94 -11.24 -16.82
C ILE A 508 16.39 -12.16 -17.96
N ILE A 509 16.99 -11.58 -19.01
CA ILE A 509 17.59 -12.25 -20.14
C ILE A 509 18.88 -11.50 -20.46
N THR A 510 20.00 -12.21 -20.61
CA THR A 510 21.25 -11.61 -21.13
C THR A 510 21.49 -12.09 -22.56
N GLU A 511 21.93 -11.19 -23.44
CA GLU A 511 22.36 -11.55 -24.79
C GLU A 511 23.45 -12.63 -24.78
N GLY A 512 23.32 -13.63 -25.64
CA GLY A 512 24.30 -14.72 -25.79
C GLY A 512 24.15 -15.87 -24.79
N GLU A 513 23.29 -15.75 -23.77
CA GLU A 513 22.98 -16.84 -22.85
C GLU A 513 22.12 -17.92 -23.52
N GLU A 514 22.22 -19.15 -23.01
CA GLU A 514 21.26 -20.22 -23.32
C GLU A 514 20.04 -20.11 -22.41
N GLY A 515 18.86 -20.37 -22.96
CA GLY A 515 17.63 -20.40 -22.20
C GLY A 515 16.41 -20.26 -23.10
N ASP A 516 15.35 -20.96 -22.75
CA ASP A 516 14.11 -21.05 -23.52
C ASP A 516 12.87 -20.59 -22.73
N ASP A 517 13.04 -20.21 -21.46
CA ASP A 517 11.95 -19.65 -20.66
C ASP A 517 11.37 -18.38 -21.27
N ILE A 518 10.05 -18.22 -21.06
CA ILE A 518 9.27 -17.05 -21.46
C ILE A 518 9.01 -16.20 -20.23
N PHE A 519 9.13 -14.89 -20.39
CA PHE A 519 8.84 -13.93 -19.32
C PHE A 519 7.70 -13.01 -19.74
N VAL A 520 6.66 -12.95 -18.91
CA VAL A 520 5.54 -12.03 -19.06
C VAL A 520 5.70 -10.90 -18.06
N ILE A 521 5.72 -9.66 -18.53
CA ILE A 521 5.85 -8.49 -17.65
C ILE A 521 4.50 -8.25 -16.98
N ARG A 522 4.44 -8.38 -15.66
CA ARG A 522 3.20 -8.27 -14.88
C ARG A 522 3.01 -6.87 -14.30
N VAL A 523 4.09 -6.30 -13.75
CA VAL A 523 4.16 -4.98 -13.10
C VAL A 523 5.43 -4.29 -13.57
N GLY A 524 5.36 -2.98 -13.80
CA GLY A 524 6.51 -2.18 -14.23
C GLY A 524 6.84 -2.37 -15.71
N SER A 525 8.11 -2.21 -16.05
CA SER A 525 8.56 -2.20 -17.44
C SER A 525 10.00 -2.70 -17.60
N MET A 526 10.33 -3.06 -18.84
CA MET A 526 11.63 -3.55 -19.28
C MET A 526 12.14 -2.73 -20.44
N ILE A 527 13.46 -2.71 -20.59
CA ILE A 527 14.14 -2.21 -21.78
C ILE A 527 14.89 -3.36 -22.45
N VAL A 528 14.85 -3.36 -23.79
CA VAL A 528 15.57 -4.30 -24.64
C VAL A 528 16.77 -3.57 -25.20
N GLU A 529 17.95 -4.14 -24.99
CA GLU A 529 19.21 -3.58 -25.49
C GLU A 529 20.01 -4.67 -26.22
N LYS A 530 20.80 -4.25 -27.21
CA LYS A 530 21.74 -5.11 -27.91
C LYS A 530 23.14 -4.53 -27.85
N SER A 531 24.15 -5.38 -27.66
CA SER A 531 25.55 -4.96 -27.71
C SER A 531 26.00 -4.76 -29.16
N VAL A 532 26.25 -3.51 -29.56
CA VAL A 532 26.79 -3.16 -30.88
C VAL A 532 28.09 -2.40 -30.70
N GLY A 533 29.20 -2.91 -31.24
CA GLY A 533 30.52 -2.27 -31.08
C GLY A 533 30.97 -2.14 -29.62
N GLY A 534 30.50 -3.03 -28.73
CA GLY A 534 30.81 -3.01 -27.29
C GLY A 534 29.98 -2.01 -26.46
N LYS A 535 29.01 -1.32 -27.07
CA LYS A 535 28.08 -0.41 -26.38
C LYS A 535 26.65 -0.98 -26.37
N PRO A 536 25.89 -0.82 -25.27
CA PRO A 536 24.48 -1.18 -25.23
C PRO A 536 23.65 -0.18 -26.04
N VAL A 537 23.01 -0.64 -27.10
CA VAL A 537 22.09 0.14 -27.93
C VAL A 537 20.66 -0.19 -27.52
N PHE A 538 19.87 0.84 -27.20
CA PHE A 538 18.45 0.69 -26.88
C PHE A 538 17.65 0.30 -28.13
N LEU A 539 16.91 -0.81 -28.04
CA LEU A 539 16.08 -1.32 -29.14
C LEU A 539 14.60 -1.00 -28.93
N SER A 540 14.09 -1.27 -27.72
CA SER A 540 12.65 -1.15 -27.46
C SER A 540 12.35 -1.06 -25.96
N TYR A 541 11.21 -0.46 -25.66
CA TYR A 541 10.61 -0.40 -24.34
C TYR A 541 9.43 -1.38 -24.27
N LEU A 542 9.36 -2.16 -23.20
CA LEU A 542 8.34 -3.18 -22.98
C LEU A 542 7.57 -2.88 -21.69
N PRO A 543 6.31 -2.42 -21.77
CA PRO A 543 5.48 -2.22 -20.60
C PRO A 543 4.95 -3.54 -20.02
N ALA A 544 4.32 -3.47 -18.84
CA ALA A 544 3.51 -4.55 -18.30
C ALA A 544 2.49 -5.03 -19.35
N GLY A 545 2.24 -6.32 -19.46
CA GLY A 545 1.41 -6.92 -20.51
C GLY A 545 2.17 -7.25 -21.80
N SER A 546 3.46 -6.98 -21.90
CA SER A 546 4.33 -7.56 -22.93
C SER A 546 4.97 -8.87 -22.47
N TYR A 547 5.43 -9.70 -23.41
CA TYR A 547 6.22 -10.91 -23.12
C TYR A 547 7.51 -10.96 -23.94
N VAL A 548 8.51 -11.70 -23.46
CA VAL A 548 9.80 -11.90 -24.12
C VAL A 548 10.32 -13.31 -23.95
N GLY A 549 11.28 -13.67 -24.80
CA GLY A 549 12.01 -14.94 -24.75
C GLY A 549 11.61 -15.93 -25.84
N GLU A 550 10.57 -15.60 -26.61
CA GLU A 550 9.98 -16.43 -27.65
C GLU A 550 10.96 -16.78 -28.78
N MET A 551 11.91 -15.89 -29.08
CA MET A 551 12.89 -16.10 -30.15
C MET A 551 13.74 -17.36 -29.88
N ALA A 552 14.31 -17.47 -28.68
CA ALA A 552 15.14 -18.62 -28.31
C ALA A 552 14.30 -19.90 -28.15
N LEU A 553 13.07 -19.78 -27.67
CA LEU A 553 12.16 -20.93 -27.53
C LEU A 553 11.77 -21.53 -28.89
N ILE A 554 11.42 -20.67 -29.87
CA ILE A 554 10.85 -21.08 -31.16
C ILE A 554 11.92 -21.38 -32.20
N ALA A 555 12.90 -20.48 -32.37
CA ALA A 555 13.95 -20.63 -33.38
C ALA A 555 15.13 -21.49 -32.89
N GLY A 556 15.21 -21.74 -31.59
CA GLY A 556 16.38 -22.33 -30.96
C GLY A 556 17.56 -21.35 -30.89
N GLY A 557 18.65 -21.80 -30.27
CA GLY A 557 19.88 -21.01 -30.14
C GLY A 557 19.91 -20.10 -28.91
N LYS A 558 20.81 -19.12 -28.96
CA LYS A 558 21.10 -18.21 -27.85
C LYS A 558 20.15 -17.01 -27.82
N ARG A 559 19.99 -16.40 -26.65
CA ARG A 559 19.25 -15.15 -26.47
C ARG A 559 19.85 -14.05 -27.35
N THR A 560 19.03 -13.32 -28.11
CA THR A 560 19.50 -12.38 -29.14
C THR A 560 19.68 -10.94 -28.68
N ALA A 561 19.18 -10.60 -27.48
CA ALA A 561 19.25 -9.27 -26.89
C ALA A 561 19.15 -9.40 -25.37
N THR A 562 19.65 -8.40 -24.66
CA THR A 562 19.51 -8.28 -23.20
C THR A 562 18.18 -7.61 -22.88
N VAL A 563 17.43 -8.16 -21.92
CA VAL A 563 16.20 -7.57 -21.41
C VAL A 563 16.37 -7.33 -19.91
N LYS A 564 16.26 -6.08 -19.49
CA LYS A 564 16.46 -5.67 -18.09
C LYS A 564 15.38 -4.71 -17.62
N ALA A 565 15.13 -4.69 -16.30
CA ALA A 565 14.07 -3.88 -15.73
C ALA A 565 14.40 -2.38 -15.82
N ALA A 566 13.47 -1.59 -16.35
CA ALA A 566 13.60 -0.14 -16.39
C ALA A 566 13.36 0.47 -14.99
N ILE A 567 12.39 -0.12 -14.27
CA ILE A 567 12.00 0.21 -12.90
C ILE A 567 11.94 -1.06 -12.05
N LYS A 568 11.52 -0.96 -10.78
CA LYS A 568 11.15 -2.16 -10.02
C LYS A 568 9.93 -2.82 -10.69
N SER A 569 10.09 -4.07 -11.11
CA SER A 569 9.11 -4.80 -11.91
C SER A 569 8.79 -6.17 -11.30
N GLU A 570 7.65 -6.75 -11.67
CA GLU A 570 7.35 -8.17 -11.46
C GLU A 570 7.18 -8.85 -12.81
N VAL A 571 7.81 -10.02 -12.97
CA VAL A 571 7.63 -10.87 -14.15
C VAL A 571 7.09 -12.23 -13.75
N ILE A 572 6.28 -12.80 -14.64
CA ILE A 572 5.87 -14.19 -14.57
C ILE A 572 6.81 -14.96 -15.50
N ARG A 573 7.63 -15.83 -14.93
CA ARG A 573 8.48 -16.77 -15.65
C ARG A 573 7.68 -18.03 -15.94
N LEU A 574 7.53 -18.34 -17.22
CA LEU A 574 6.92 -19.57 -17.71
C LEU A 574 8.03 -20.49 -18.19
N LYS A 575 8.04 -21.74 -17.70
CA LYS A 575 9.04 -22.73 -18.11
C LYS A 575 8.93 -23.01 -19.62
N GLY A 576 10.06 -22.96 -20.31
CA GLY A 576 10.12 -23.14 -21.77
C GLY A 576 9.51 -24.47 -22.22
N GLU A 577 9.74 -25.55 -21.46
CA GLU A 577 9.21 -26.88 -21.77
C GLU A 577 7.67 -26.93 -21.80
N SER A 578 7.00 -26.47 -20.73
CA SER A 578 5.54 -26.45 -20.66
C SER A 578 4.93 -25.52 -21.72
N PHE A 579 5.58 -24.39 -22.00
CA PHE A 579 5.10 -23.48 -23.04
C PHE A 579 5.29 -24.04 -24.45
N ARG A 580 6.38 -24.79 -24.72
CA ARG A 580 6.61 -25.48 -25.99
C ARG A 580 5.51 -26.50 -26.28
N ARG A 581 5.16 -27.32 -25.29
CA ARG A 581 4.04 -28.27 -25.41
C ARG A 581 2.71 -27.57 -25.69
N LEU A 582 2.48 -26.41 -25.06
CA LEU A 582 1.30 -25.59 -25.36
C LEU A 582 1.30 -25.08 -26.82
N LEU A 583 2.44 -24.63 -27.34
CA LEU A 583 2.58 -24.20 -28.74
C LEU A 583 2.32 -25.35 -29.72
N GLU A 584 2.82 -26.54 -29.43
CA GLU A 584 2.58 -27.75 -30.22
C GLU A 584 1.10 -28.15 -30.23
N ALA A 585 0.42 -28.06 -29.09
CA ALA A 585 -0.99 -28.37 -28.96
C ALA A 585 -1.92 -27.32 -29.60
N LYS A 586 -1.44 -26.09 -29.83
CA LYS A 586 -2.26 -24.94 -30.27
C LYS A 586 -1.64 -24.23 -31.49
N PRO A 587 -1.87 -24.70 -32.73
CA PRO A 587 -1.25 -24.16 -33.94
C PRO A 587 -1.47 -22.65 -34.16
N ARG A 588 -2.66 -22.14 -33.87
CA ARG A 588 -2.96 -20.70 -34.00
C ARG A 588 -2.12 -19.83 -33.05
N LEU A 589 -1.81 -20.34 -31.86
CA LEU A 589 -0.93 -19.65 -30.93
C LEU A 589 0.51 -19.58 -31.48
N LEU A 590 1.00 -20.70 -32.06
CA LEU A 590 2.32 -20.76 -32.67
C LEU A 590 2.45 -19.79 -33.86
N GLU A 591 1.43 -19.67 -34.71
CA GLU A 591 1.40 -18.70 -35.82
C GLU A 591 1.53 -17.26 -35.32
N LYS A 592 0.76 -16.89 -34.29
CA LYS A 592 0.85 -15.57 -33.67
C LYS A 592 2.22 -15.31 -33.05
N ALA A 593 2.75 -16.27 -32.29
CA ALA A 593 4.07 -16.14 -31.67
C ALA A 593 5.19 -15.98 -32.72
N ARG A 594 5.08 -16.65 -33.87
CA ARG A 594 5.99 -16.47 -35.01
C ARG A 594 5.87 -15.09 -35.66
N ALA A 595 4.67 -14.54 -35.75
CA ALA A 595 4.47 -13.18 -36.27
C ALA A 595 5.10 -12.11 -35.35
N ASP A 596 4.90 -12.23 -34.04
CA ASP A 596 5.52 -11.36 -33.03
C ASP A 596 7.06 -11.46 -33.09
N MET A 597 7.58 -12.68 -33.24
CA MET A 597 9.01 -12.97 -33.39
C MET A 597 9.60 -12.29 -34.64
N ALA A 598 8.93 -12.39 -35.79
CA ALA A 598 9.39 -11.80 -37.05
C ALA A 598 9.49 -10.27 -36.97
N ALA A 599 8.52 -9.60 -36.32
CA ALA A 599 8.56 -8.16 -36.12
C ALA A 599 9.80 -7.71 -35.33
N ARG A 600 10.18 -8.47 -34.28
CA ARG A 600 11.37 -8.20 -33.46
C ARG A 600 12.68 -8.49 -34.20
N GLN A 601 12.72 -9.55 -34.99
CA GLN A 601 13.87 -9.86 -35.84
C GLN A 601 14.16 -8.73 -36.83
N ASN A 602 13.13 -8.12 -37.42
CA ASN A 602 13.29 -6.99 -38.33
C ASN A 602 13.93 -5.77 -37.64
N VAL A 603 13.51 -5.44 -36.41
CA VAL A 603 14.12 -4.35 -35.63
C VAL A 603 15.58 -4.66 -35.31
N ASN A 604 15.87 -5.88 -34.86
CA ASN A 604 17.25 -6.29 -34.55
C ASN A 604 18.16 -6.26 -35.78
N ALA A 605 17.66 -6.70 -36.94
CA ALA A 605 18.38 -6.68 -38.20
C ALA A 605 18.63 -5.26 -38.71
N PHE A 606 17.64 -4.38 -38.58
CA PHE A 606 17.77 -2.96 -38.93
C PHE A 606 18.89 -2.28 -38.12
N VAL A 607 18.90 -2.47 -36.80
CA VAL A 607 19.94 -1.89 -35.93
C VAL A 607 21.32 -2.47 -36.24
N GLU A 608 21.42 -3.78 -36.48
CA GLU A 608 22.68 -4.43 -36.85
C GLU A 608 23.23 -3.91 -38.19
N SER A 609 22.36 -3.69 -39.18
CA SER A 609 22.75 -3.19 -40.50
C SER A 609 23.33 -1.78 -40.50
N ARG A 610 23.09 -1.01 -39.43
CA ARG A 610 23.51 0.40 -39.30
C ARG A 610 24.67 0.62 -38.33
N LYS A 611 25.29 -0.45 -37.83
CA LYS A 611 26.38 -0.37 -36.83
C LYS A 611 27.58 0.48 -37.26
N ASP A 612 27.89 0.51 -38.55
CA ASP A 612 29.08 1.17 -39.09
C ASP A 612 28.81 2.62 -39.57
N SER A 613 27.55 3.03 -39.72
CA SER A 613 27.16 4.28 -40.42
C SER A 613 26.58 5.37 -39.51
N PHE A 614 26.31 5.09 -38.23
CA PHE A 614 25.53 5.96 -37.35
C PHE A 614 26.00 6.02 -35.89
N SER A 615 27.32 5.98 -35.64
CA SER A 615 27.84 5.99 -34.26
C SER A 615 27.32 7.19 -33.42
N GLY A 616 27.20 8.39 -34.00
CA GLY A 616 26.73 9.58 -33.27
C GLY A 616 25.21 9.64 -33.00
N ILE A 617 24.37 9.32 -33.99
CA ILE A 617 22.91 9.46 -33.86
C ILE A 617 22.31 8.32 -33.03
N VAL A 618 22.81 7.09 -33.19
CA VAL A 618 22.37 5.94 -32.38
C VAL A 618 22.79 6.11 -30.91
N ASP A 619 24.00 6.65 -30.67
CA ASP A 619 24.45 6.99 -29.32
C ASP A 619 23.58 8.10 -28.72
N MET A 620 23.31 9.19 -29.45
CA MET A 620 22.44 10.28 -28.98
C MET A 620 21.01 9.79 -28.68
N TYR A 621 20.45 8.95 -29.54
CA TYR A 621 19.13 8.35 -29.36
C TYR A 621 19.06 7.46 -28.13
N SER A 622 20.04 6.57 -27.97
CA SER A 622 20.12 5.67 -26.81
C SER A 622 20.30 6.47 -25.51
N GLN A 623 21.10 7.54 -25.52
CA GLN A 623 21.29 8.41 -24.35
C GLN A 623 20.03 9.23 -24.03
N THR A 624 19.29 9.69 -25.03
CA THR A 624 18.03 10.42 -24.84
C THR A 624 16.95 9.51 -24.28
N ALA A 625 16.83 8.28 -24.80
CA ALA A 625 15.94 7.25 -24.28
C ALA A 625 16.29 6.88 -22.85
N LYS A 626 17.59 6.67 -22.57
CA LYS A 626 18.07 6.43 -21.22
C LYS A 626 17.75 7.59 -20.27
N PHE A 627 18.01 8.83 -20.68
CA PHE A 627 17.70 10.01 -19.88
C PHE A 627 16.21 10.07 -19.52
N LEU A 628 15.32 9.84 -20.49
CA LEU A 628 13.88 9.90 -20.26
C LEU A 628 13.40 8.74 -19.37
N VAL A 629 13.92 7.53 -19.54
CA VAL A 629 13.65 6.39 -18.64
C VAL A 629 14.14 6.67 -17.22
N ASP A 630 15.39 7.14 -17.05
CA ASP A 630 15.99 7.48 -15.76
C ASP A 630 15.22 8.61 -15.05
N ASN A 631 14.52 9.44 -15.80
CA ASN A 631 13.62 10.47 -15.29
C ASN A 631 12.16 10.03 -15.23
N GLY A 632 11.87 8.74 -15.14
CA GLY A 632 10.56 8.20 -14.75
C GLY A 632 9.53 8.06 -15.87
N ILE A 633 9.94 8.17 -17.14
CA ILE A 633 9.03 7.93 -18.27
C ILE A 633 8.68 6.45 -18.39
N GLY A 634 9.56 5.55 -17.95
CA GLY A 634 9.29 4.11 -17.93
C GLY A 634 8.15 3.67 -16.99
N GLU A 635 7.53 4.59 -16.25
CA GLU A 635 6.28 4.31 -15.55
C GLU A 635 5.26 5.44 -15.71
N ALA A 636 5.54 6.48 -16.50
CA ALA A 636 4.60 7.58 -16.71
C ALA A 636 3.42 7.11 -17.59
N THR A 637 2.21 7.59 -17.32
CA THR A 637 1.16 7.50 -18.37
C THR A 637 1.18 8.74 -19.26
N ASP A 638 1.56 9.86 -18.65
CA ASP A 638 1.62 11.17 -19.28
C ASP A 638 2.65 12.03 -18.52
N VAL A 639 3.71 12.44 -19.23
CA VAL A 639 4.77 13.29 -18.69
C VAL A 639 4.75 14.66 -19.36
N LEU A 640 4.98 15.72 -18.59
CA LEU A 640 5.25 17.05 -19.15
C LEU A 640 6.72 17.13 -19.56
N LEU A 641 6.98 17.50 -20.81
CA LEU A 641 8.30 17.82 -21.34
C LEU A 641 8.32 19.27 -21.83
N ILE A 642 9.48 19.91 -21.75
CA ILE A 642 9.72 21.25 -22.29
C ILE A 642 10.84 21.16 -23.30
N ASP A 643 10.58 21.59 -24.54
CA ASP A 643 11.62 21.79 -25.55
C ASP A 643 12.32 23.14 -25.32
N GLU A 644 13.57 23.07 -24.86
CA GLU A 644 14.42 24.22 -24.58
C GLU A 644 14.80 25.01 -25.84
N ASN A 645 14.67 24.43 -27.05
CA ASN A 645 14.86 25.20 -28.29
C ASN A 645 13.71 26.18 -28.54
N LEU A 646 12.52 25.87 -28.02
CA LEU A 646 11.30 26.67 -28.18
C LEU A 646 10.96 27.47 -26.91
N CYS A 647 11.50 27.08 -25.76
CA CYS A 647 11.23 27.72 -24.48
C CYS A 647 11.85 29.12 -24.41
N VAL A 648 11.06 30.11 -23.99
CA VAL A 648 11.52 31.50 -23.81
C VAL A 648 11.58 31.92 -22.33
N GLY A 649 11.44 30.98 -21.39
CA GLY A 649 11.57 31.25 -19.95
C GLY A 649 10.54 32.24 -19.37
N CYS A 650 9.34 32.38 -19.95
CA CYS A 650 8.36 33.39 -19.53
C CYS A 650 7.55 33.05 -18.26
N ASP A 651 7.66 31.81 -17.77
CA ASP A 651 6.94 31.22 -16.63
C ASP A 651 5.41 31.21 -16.75
N ASN A 652 4.85 31.42 -17.95
CA ASN A 652 3.40 31.40 -18.16
C ASN A 652 2.80 30.02 -17.79
N CYS A 653 3.54 28.94 -17.99
CA CYS A 653 3.11 27.59 -17.63
C CYS A 653 2.90 27.43 -16.12
N GLU A 654 3.76 28.00 -15.28
CA GLU A 654 3.63 27.98 -13.82
C GLU A 654 2.57 28.97 -13.31
N LYS A 655 2.58 30.20 -13.84
CA LYS A 655 1.61 31.24 -13.45
C LYS A 655 0.18 30.77 -13.72
N ALA A 656 -0.07 30.24 -14.93
CA ALA A 656 -1.37 29.69 -15.29
C ALA A 656 -1.74 28.46 -14.45
N CYS A 657 -0.77 27.63 -14.06
CA CYS A 657 -1.00 26.49 -13.19
C CYS A 657 -1.49 26.96 -11.81
N ALA A 658 -0.78 27.90 -11.17
CA ALA A 658 -1.18 28.44 -9.88
C ALA A 658 -2.54 29.14 -9.92
N ASP A 659 -2.81 29.95 -10.95
CA ASP A 659 -4.10 30.64 -11.10
C ASP A 659 -5.27 29.67 -11.33
N SER A 660 -5.01 28.49 -11.91
CA SER A 660 -6.00 27.42 -12.08
C SER A 660 -6.22 26.59 -10.81
N HIS A 661 -5.35 26.70 -9.81
CA HIS A 661 -5.29 25.80 -8.66
C HIS A 661 -5.06 26.55 -7.34
N GLU A 662 -6.04 27.36 -6.92
CA GLU A 662 -6.07 28.02 -5.60
C GLU A 662 -4.83 28.88 -5.28
N GLY A 663 -4.10 29.34 -6.31
CA GLY A 663 -2.88 30.13 -6.14
C GLY A 663 -1.64 29.29 -5.83
N LEU A 664 -1.66 27.96 -5.98
CA LEU A 664 -0.53 27.08 -5.75
C LEU A 664 -0.13 26.41 -7.05
N SER A 665 1.09 26.68 -7.54
CA SER A 665 1.59 25.98 -8.73
C SER A 665 1.73 24.50 -8.41
N ARG A 666 1.47 23.66 -9.41
CA ARG A 666 1.63 22.20 -9.34
C ARG A 666 2.77 21.71 -10.24
N LEU A 667 3.56 22.67 -10.72
CA LEU A 667 4.69 22.59 -11.63
C LEU A 667 5.79 23.51 -11.10
N ASP A 668 7.04 23.10 -11.25
CA ASP A 668 8.21 23.98 -11.19
C ASP A 668 8.98 23.77 -12.50
N ARG A 669 9.05 24.83 -13.33
CA ARG A 669 9.62 24.81 -14.69
C ARG A 669 11.13 24.76 -14.65
N GLU A 670 11.75 25.42 -13.68
CA GLU A 670 13.22 25.50 -13.60
C GLU A 670 13.80 24.27 -12.92
N ALA A 671 13.10 23.72 -11.92
CA ALA A 671 13.52 22.50 -11.27
C ALA A 671 13.30 21.29 -12.19
N GLY A 672 14.32 20.45 -12.32
CA GLY A 672 14.21 19.23 -13.11
C GLY A 672 15.58 18.81 -13.63
N ARG A 673 15.58 17.97 -14.66
CA ARG A 673 16.81 17.62 -15.39
C ARG A 673 16.61 17.95 -16.86
N THR A 674 17.68 18.36 -17.51
CA THR A 674 17.72 18.63 -18.95
C THR A 674 18.76 17.73 -19.60
N TYR A 675 18.44 17.20 -20.77
CA TYR A 675 19.40 16.52 -21.64
C TYR A 675 19.13 16.89 -23.09
N ALA A 676 20.18 17.25 -23.82
CA ALA A 676 20.07 17.91 -25.12
C ALA A 676 19.12 19.12 -25.02
N HIS A 677 18.01 19.12 -25.76
CA HIS A 677 16.98 20.17 -25.73
C HIS A 677 15.73 19.78 -24.92
N LEU A 678 15.71 18.58 -24.33
CA LEU A 678 14.54 18.08 -23.60
C LEU A 678 14.72 18.31 -22.11
N HIS A 679 13.84 19.13 -21.54
CA HIS A 679 13.74 19.35 -20.11
C HIS A 679 12.56 18.59 -19.51
N VAL A 680 12.82 17.85 -18.42
CA VAL A 680 11.80 17.16 -17.61
C VAL A 680 11.59 17.98 -16.34
N PRO A 681 10.59 18.87 -16.30
CA PRO A 681 10.34 19.72 -15.14
C PRO A 681 9.78 18.92 -13.96
N THR A 682 9.80 19.54 -12.78
CA THR A 682 9.22 18.96 -11.56
C THR A 682 7.70 19.03 -11.63
N SER A 683 7.11 17.98 -12.21
CA SER A 683 5.67 17.80 -12.37
C SER A 683 5.28 16.33 -12.25
N CYS A 684 4.02 16.06 -11.89
CA CYS A 684 3.53 14.70 -11.79
C CYS A 684 3.58 13.99 -13.15
N ARG A 685 4.06 12.74 -13.14
CA ARG A 685 4.13 11.82 -14.29
C ARG A 685 2.89 10.95 -14.48
N HIS A 686 1.90 11.13 -13.61
CA HIS A 686 0.65 10.34 -13.59
C HIS A 686 0.91 8.83 -13.69
N CYS A 687 1.91 8.35 -12.93
CA CYS A 687 2.54 7.04 -13.13
C CYS A 687 1.51 5.91 -13.22
N GLU A 688 1.73 4.95 -14.12
CA GLU A 688 0.99 3.71 -14.34
C GLU A 688 0.84 2.90 -13.03
N HIS A 689 1.83 2.96 -12.16
CA HIS A 689 1.71 2.55 -10.77
C HIS A 689 1.90 3.75 -9.85
N PRO A 690 0.83 4.43 -9.40
CA PRO A 690 0.99 5.63 -8.60
C PRO A 690 1.53 5.27 -7.22
N HIS A 691 2.84 5.43 -7.02
CA HIS A 691 3.49 5.22 -5.73
C HIS A 691 2.80 6.03 -4.62
N CYS A 692 2.38 7.26 -4.96
CA CYS A 692 1.67 8.15 -4.05
C CYS A 692 0.34 7.60 -3.52
N MET A 693 -0.35 6.71 -4.26
CA MET A 693 -1.63 6.12 -3.86
C MET A 693 -1.46 4.95 -2.88
N ALA A 694 -0.27 4.32 -2.84
CA ALA A 694 -0.06 3.04 -2.16
C ALA A 694 -0.39 3.05 -0.66
N ASP A 695 -0.31 4.21 0.00
CA ASP A 695 -0.52 4.34 1.45
C ASP A 695 -1.20 5.66 1.81
N CYS A 696 -2.25 6.02 1.06
CA CYS A 696 -3.11 7.17 1.40
C CYS A 696 -4.17 6.71 2.43
N PRO A 697 -4.06 7.09 3.72
CA PRO A 697 -4.98 6.57 4.75
C PRO A 697 -6.47 6.90 4.51
N PRO A 698 -6.85 8.12 4.07
CA PRO A 698 -8.24 8.42 3.74
C PRO A 698 -8.64 7.97 2.33
N ASN A 699 -7.74 7.30 1.59
CA ASN A 699 -7.93 6.94 0.19
C ASN A 699 -8.19 8.14 -0.75
N ALA A 700 -7.71 9.34 -0.41
CA ALA A 700 -7.93 10.61 -1.12
C ALA A 700 -7.28 10.74 -2.51
N ILE A 701 -6.60 9.70 -3.00
CA ILE A 701 -5.84 9.75 -4.25
C ILE A 701 -6.50 8.82 -5.24
N HIS A 702 -6.98 9.38 -6.32
CA HIS A 702 -7.77 8.67 -7.32
C HIS A 702 -7.15 8.78 -8.70
N ARG A 703 -7.69 8.01 -9.63
CA ARG A 703 -7.42 8.19 -11.04
C ARG A 703 -8.68 8.64 -11.76
N GLY A 704 -8.54 9.70 -12.54
CA GLY A 704 -9.61 10.15 -13.42
C GLY A 704 -9.62 9.36 -14.74
N PRO A 705 -10.58 9.70 -15.62
CA PRO A 705 -10.81 8.98 -16.87
C PRO A 705 -9.67 9.14 -17.90
N ASP A 706 -8.87 10.20 -17.80
CA ASP A 706 -7.86 10.54 -18.79
C ASP A 706 -6.49 9.93 -18.47
N GLY A 707 -6.26 9.44 -17.25
CA GLY A 707 -4.95 8.92 -16.81
C GLY A 707 -4.45 9.62 -15.57
N GLU A 708 -5.06 10.75 -15.24
CA GLU A 708 -4.58 11.64 -14.23
C GLU A 708 -4.77 11.03 -12.85
N VAL A 709 -3.65 10.81 -12.17
CA VAL A 709 -3.68 10.67 -10.72
C VAL A 709 -4.02 12.04 -10.14
N PHE A 710 -5.05 12.16 -9.30
CA PHE A 710 -5.43 13.41 -8.64
C PHE A 710 -5.71 13.18 -7.15
N ILE A 711 -5.77 14.27 -6.37
CA ILE A 711 -6.05 14.25 -4.94
C ILE A 711 -7.36 14.98 -4.71
N ASP A 712 -8.31 14.36 -4.02
CA ASP A 712 -9.60 14.96 -3.69
C ASP A 712 -9.59 15.70 -2.33
N GLU A 713 -10.77 16.18 -1.93
CA GLU A 713 -10.94 16.96 -0.69
C GLU A 713 -10.78 16.14 0.60
N SER A 714 -10.80 14.80 0.53
CA SER A 714 -10.61 13.92 1.69
C SER A 714 -9.16 13.88 2.18
N CYS A 715 -8.24 14.59 1.53
CA CYS A 715 -6.85 14.71 1.93
C CYS A 715 -6.69 15.34 3.33
N ILE A 716 -6.12 14.56 4.25
CA ILE A 716 -5.87 14.95 5.65
C ILE A 716 -4.45 15.48 5.91
N GLY A 717 -3.64 15.68 4.87
CA GLY A 717 -2.32 16.31 5.05
C GLY A 717 -1.20 15.45 5.65
N CYS A 718 -1.36 14.12 5.73
CA CYS A 718 -0.40 13.23 6.42
C CYS A 718 1.01 13.15 5.77
N GLY A 719 1.16 13.55 4.51
CA GLY A 719 2.43 13.53 3.78
C GLY A 719 2.92 12.15 3.32
N ASN A 720 2.16 11.06 3.50
CA ASN A 720 2.55 9.73 3.02
C ASN A 720 2.80 9.73 1.50
N CYS A 721 1.92 10.38 0.74
CA CYS A 721 2.04 10.49 -0.71
C CYS A 721 3.32 11.23 -1.13
N GLN A 722 3.71 12.28 -0.41
CA GLN A 722 4.97 13.01 -0.63
C GLN A 722 6.18 12.09 -0.44
N ARG A 723 6.24 11.34 0.66
CA ARG A 723 7.32 10.39 0.93
C ARG A 723 7.37 9.26 -0.09
N ASN A 724 6.21 8.78 -0.52
CA ASN A 724 6.09 7.69 -1.50
C ASN A 724 6.48 8.12 -2.93
N CYS A 725 6.44 9.41 -3.26
CA CYS A 725 6.77 9.83 -4.62
C CYS A 725 8.28 9.71 -4.87
N PRO A 726 8.74 8.85 -5.80
CA PRO A 726 10.17 8.72 -6.10
C PRO A 726 10.74 10.00 -6.73
N TYR A 727 9.88 10.81 -7.36
CA TYR A 727 10.25 11.99 -8.11
C TYR A 727 10.20 13.31 -7.33
N GLY A 728 9.74 13.31 -6.08
CA GLY A 728 9.66 14.53 -5.28
C GLY A 728 8.65 15.58 -5.77
N VAL A 729 7.69 15.22 -6.63
CA VAL A 729 6.78 16.18 -7.29
C VAL A 729 5.55 16.56 -6.46
N ILE A 730 5.42 16.02 -5.23
CA ILE A 730 4.30 16.30 -4.33
C ILE A 730 4.79 17.22 -3.21
N ARG A 731 4.15 18.38 -3.07
CA ARG A 731 4.44 19.38 -2.04
C ARG A 731 3.37 19.36 -0.95
N MET A 732 3.74 19.64 0.29
CA MET A 732 2.79 19.82 1.40
C MET A 732 2.72 21.30 1.75
N ASP A 733 1.63 21.97 1.36
CA ASP A 733 1.44 23.39 1.61
C ASP A 733 0.00 23.68 2.07
N SER A 734 -0.17 24.79 2.78
CA SER A 734 -1.48 25.30 3.17
C SER A 734 -2.06 26.13 2.03
N VAL A 735 -3.37 26.01 1.79
CA VAL A 735 -4.08 26.82 0.79
C VAL A 735 -3.88 28.30 1.13
N PRO A 736 -3.37 29.13 0.19
CA PRO A 736 -3.12 30.53 0.46
C PRO A 736 -4.43 31.32 0.57
N PRO A 737 -4.43 32.49 1.22
CA PRO A 737 -5.57 33.39 1.19
C PRO A 737 -5.97 33.76 -0.24
N PRO A 738 -7.28 33.95 -0.52
CA PRO A 738 -7.74 34.28 -1.87
C PRO A 738 -7.12 35.60 -2.37
N LYS A 739 -6.67 35.60 -3.62
CA LYS A 739 -6.12 36.79 -4.27
C LYS A 739 -7.24 37.75 -4.71
N PRO A 740 -6.99 39.07 -4.76
CA PRO A 740 -7.88 40.00 -5.44
C PRO A 740 -7.98 39.69 -6.94
N SER A 741 -9.06 40.14 -7.59
CA SER A 741 -9.29 39.88 -9.01
C SER A 741 -8.20 40.49 -9.91
N LEU A 742 -7.99 39.89 -11.08
CA LEU A 742 -6.99 40.34 -12.06
C LEU A 742 -7.14 41.84 -12.41
N LEU A 743 -8.37 42.31 -12.56
CA LEU A 743 -8.67 43.73 -12.82
C LEU A 743 -8.24 44.65 -11.66
N ARG A 744 -8.46 44.23 -10.41
CA ARG A 744 -8.03 45.01 -9.24
C ARG A 744 -6.52 45.03 -9.08
N TRP A 745 -5.85 43.92 -9.37
CA TRP A 745 -4.39 43.91 -9.42
C TRP A 745 -3.87 44.84 -10.53
N LEU A 746 -4.39 44.71 -11.75
CA LEU A 746 -3.93 45.46 -12.92
C LEU A 746 -4.17 46.97 -12.77
N LEU A 747 -5.34 47.38 -12.28
CA LEU A 747 -5.73 48.79 -12.21
C LEU A 747 -5.34 49.48 -10.90
N LEU A 748 -5.24 48.75 -9.79
CA LEU A 748 -5.04 49.32 -8.45
C LEU A 748 -3.78 48.80 -7.74
N GLY A 749 -3.00 47.90 -8.37
CA GLY A 749 -1.86 47.25 -7.72
C GLY A 749 -2.25 46.44 -6.48
N ALA A 750 -3.52 46.05 -6.37
CA ALA A 750 -4.02 45.36 -5.19
C ALA A 750 -3.52 43.91 -5.16
N GLY A 751 -2.72 43.56 -4.16
CA GLY A 751 -2.27 42.18 -3.91
C GLY A 751 -1.21 41.65 -4.89
N PRO A 752 -0.89 40.35 -4.81
CA PRO A 752 0.08 39.71 -5.68
C PRO A 752 -0.51 39.50 -7.07
N GLY A 753 0.34 39.55 -8.10
CA GLY A 753 -0.08 39.37 -9.49
C GLY A 753 -0.45 37.92 -9.86
N PRO A 754 -0.55 37.64 -11.18
CA PRO A 754 -0.74 36.29 -11.68
C PRO A 754 0.30 35.30 -11.13
N GLY A 755 -0.13 34.08 -10.88
CA GLY A 755 0.72 33.03 -10.33
C GLY A 755 0.70 32.88 -8.81
N GLU A 756 1.71 32.19 -8.28
CA GLU A 756 1.78 31.78 -6.89
C GLU A 756 2.19 32.96 -5.97
N PRO A 757 1.45 33.28 -4.89
CA PRO A 757 1.76 34.43 -4.05
C PRO A 757 3.00 34.17 -3.19
N SER A 758 3.81 35.21 -2.96
CA SER A 758 5.05 35.10 -2.19
C SER A 758 4.82 34.67 -0.73
N LYS A 759 5.79 33.97 -0.14
CA LYS A 759 5.72 33.53 1.28
C LYS A 759 5.51 34.71 2.24
N ALA A 760 6.16 35.85 1.97
CA ALA A 760 6.00 37.06 2.76
C ALA A 760 4.56 37.60 2.73
N TRP A 761 3.94 37.59 1.54
CA TRP A 761 2.55 38.01 1.40
C TRP A 761 1.59 37.07 2.13
N ARG A 762 1.77 35.75 1.98
CA ARG A 762 0.96 34.74 2.69
C ARG A 762 1.06 34.90 4.21
N LYS A 763 2.28 35.04 4.74
CA LYS A 763 2.51 35.22 6.18
C LYS A 763 1.82 36.48 6.72
N LYS A 764 1.86 37.59 5.96
CA LYS A 764 1.21 38.86 6.36
C LYS A 764 -0.32 38.79 6.37
N HIS A 765 -0.91 37.91 5.56
CA HIS A 765 -2.37 37.77 5.40
C HIS A 765 -2.92 36.48 6.01
N ALA A 766 -2.09 35.70 6.70
CA ALA A 766 -2.51 34.55 7.48
C ALA A 766 -3.17 35.03 8.78
N ARG A 767 -4.18 34.31 9.27
CA ARG A 767 -4.74 34.56 10.59
C ARG A 767 -3.73 34.07 11.65
N PRO A 768 -3.30 34.92 12.62
CA PRO A 768 -2.24 34.56 13.58
C PRO A 768 -2.53 33.31 14.41
N ASP A 769 -3.81 33.03 14.68
CA ASP A 769 -4.25 32.01 15.64
C ASP A 769 -4.79 30.73 14.99
N VAL A 770 -4.64 30.56 13.67
CA VAL A 770 -5.16 29.39 12.94
C VAL A 770 -4.05 28.75 12.12
N GLU A 771 -3.50 27.65 12.60
CA GLU A 771 -2.62 26.79 11.80
C GLU A 771 -3.48 26.06 10.75
N LEU A 772 -3.37 26.48 9.50
CA LEU A 772 -4.12 25.84 8.40
C LEU A 772 -3.55 24.45 8.12
N PRO A 773 -4.40 23.42 7.97
CA PRO A 773 -3.93 22.09 7.63
C PRO A 773 -3.24 22.11 6.27
N LYS A 774 -2.03 21.55 6.20
CA LYS A 774 -1.32 21.36 4.92
C LYS A 774 -2.06 20.33 4.08
N LYS A 775 -2.21 20.59 2.79
CA LYS A 775 -2.71 19.62 1.81
C LYS A 775 -1.57 19.16 0.90
N ALA A 776 -1.71 17.95 0.38
CA ALA A 776 -0.81 17.45 -0.64
C ALA A 776 -1.16 18.10 -1.98
N ILE A 777 -0.15 18.68 -2.64
CA ILE A 777 -0.27 19.42 -3.88
C ILE A 777 0.58 18.72 -4.93
N LYS A 778 -0.04 18.36 -6.05
CA LYS A 778 0.62 17.77 -7.20
C LYS A 778 -0.19 18.05 -8.45
N CYS A 779 0.45 17.99 -9.62
CA CYS A 779 -0.27 18.11 -10.89
C CYS A 779 -1.35 17.03 -11.00
N ASP A 780 -2.55 17.41 -11.42
CA ASP A 780 -3.74 16.58 -11.70
C ASP A 780 -4.18 16.69 -13.17
N MET A 781 -3.28 17.13 -14.06
CA MET A 781 -3.58 17.45 -15.46
C MET A 781 -4.70 18.46 -15.66
N CYS A 782 -4.99 19.30 -14.64
CA CYS A 782 -6.14 20.18 -14.63
C CYS A 782 -7.45 19.42 -14.82
N SER A 783 -7.59 18.25 -14.16
CA SER A 783 -8.82 17.47 -14.14
C SER A 783 -10.03 18.36 -13.83
N GLY A 784 -11.11 18.18 -14.59
CA GLY A 784 -12.32 18.99 -14.46
C GLY A 784 -12.24 20.41 -15.04
N ILE A 785 -11.09 20.86 -15.55
CA ILE A 785 -10.93 22.17 -16.21
C ILE A 785 -11.08 22.02 -17.73
N LYS A 786 -12.04 22.76 -18.30
CA LYS A 786 -12.28 22.78 -19.74
C LYS A 786 -11.02 23.24 -20.49
N GLY A 787 -10.57 22.43 -21.46
CA GLY A 787 -9.38 22.70 -22.28
C GLY A 787 -8.10 21.98 -21.83
N GLY A 788 -8.12 21.17 -20.78
CA GLY A 788 -7.01 20.28 -20.40
C GLY A 788 -5.92 20.95 -19.54
N PRO A 789 -4.63 20.59 -19.68
CA PRO A 789 -3.54 21.16 -18.89
C PRO A 789 -3.26 22.65 -19.17
N ALA A 790 -3.43 23.50 -18.15
CA ALA A 790 -3.18 24.94 -18.26
C ALA A 790 -1.73 25.28 -18.62
N CYS A 791 -0.76 24.48 -18.16
CA CYS A 791 0.66 24.69 -18.46
C CYS A 791 1.00 24.58 -19.95
N VAL A 792 0.30 23.71 -20.68
CA VAL A 792 0.46 23.52 -22.13
C VAL A 792 -0.25 24.66 -22.87
N ARG A 793 -1.52 24.94 -22.52
CA ARG A 793 -2.29 26.02 -23.18
C ARG A 793 -1.67 27.40 -23.03
N ALA A 794 -1.03 27.67 -21.89
CA ALA A 794 -0.41 28.96 -21.62
C ALA A 794 0.99 29.11 -22.25
N CYS A 795 1.53 28.06 -22.87
CA CYS A 795 2.83 28.12 -23.53
C CYS A 795 2.70 28.83 -24.88
N PRO A 796 3.29 30.03 -25.05
CA PRO A 796 3.10 30.82 -26.28
C PRO A 796 3.82 30.23 -27.50
N THR A 797 4.86 29.43 -27.28
CA THR A 797 5.70 28.84 -28.34
C THR A 797 5.38 27.37 -28.62
N GLY A 798 4.51 26.75 -27.82
CA GLY A 798 4.25 25.31 -27.89
C GLY A 798 5.38 24.44 -27.31
N ALA A 799 6.38 25.02 -26.63
CA ALA A 799 7.49 24.30 -26.03
C ALA A 799 7.07 23.26 -24.97
N ALA A 800 6.01 23.53 -24.21
CA ALA A 800 5.52 22.63 -23.17
C ALA A 800 4.54 21.61 -23.77
N ILE A 801 4.92 20.33 -23.78
CA ILE A 801 4.14 19.24 -24.36
C ILE A 801 3.93 18.10 -23.37
N ARG A 802 2.85 17.34 -23.57
CA ARG A 802 2.47 16.18 -22.76
C ARG A 802 2.65 14.92 -23.61
N VAL A 803 3.44 13.96 -23.12
CA VAL A 803 3.89 12.81 -23.92
C VAL A 803 3.63 11.51 -23.16
N SER A 804 3.09 10.51 -23.85
CA SER A 804 2.97 9.13 -23.34
C SER A 804 4.21 8.31 -23.70
N PRO A 805 4.55 7.24 -22.94
CA PRO A 805 5.74 6.43 -23.22
C PRO A 805 5.74 5.80 -24.63
N GLU A 806 4.58 5.48 -25.18
CA GLU A 806 4.45 4.87 -26.52
C GLU A 806 4.82 5.87 -27.63
N ASN A 807 4.58 7.17 -27.39
CA ASN A 807 4.92 8.27 -28.27
C ASN A 807 6.33 8.83 -28.01
N PHE A 808 7.12 8.17 -27.17
CA PHE A 808 8.49 8.58 -26.90
C PHE A 808 9.34 8.54 -28.18
N LEU A 809 9.23 7.46 -28.96
CA LEU A 809 10.06 7.28 -30.16
C LEU A 809 9.73 8.33 -31.23
N THR A 810 8.48 8.80 -31.31
CA THR A 810 8.09 9.87 -32.22
C THR A 810 8.60 11.24 -31.78
N VAL A 811 8.62 11.53 -30.47
CA VAL A 811 9.20 12.78 -29.95
C VAL A 811 10.72 12.82 -30.10
N SER A 812 11.40 11.69 -29.87
CA SER A 812 12.84 11.56 -30.13
C SER A 812 13.20 11.54 -31.63
N ARG A 813 12.22 11.22 -32.50
CA ARG A 813 12.27 11.33 -33.97
C ARG A 813 11.66 12.64 -34.46
N LEU A 814 11.66 13.71 -33.67
CA LEU A 814 11.50 15.07 -34.22
C LEU A 814 12.73 15.42 -35.08
N GLU A 815 12.86 14.69 -36.19
CA GLU A 815 13.40 15.10 -37.47
C GLU A 815 12.84 16.53 -37.71
N ARG A 816 13.62 17.60 -37.89
CA ARG A 816 14.87 17.73 -38.65
C ARG A 816 14.87 16.95 -39.97
N GLU A 817 13.68 16.60 -40.47
CA GLU A 817 13.47 16.44 -41.89
C GLU A 817 13.27 17.86 -42.42
N GLU A 818 14.22 18.24 -43.27
CA GLU A 818 14.37 19.53 -43.90
C GLU A 818 13.05 20.02 -44.51
N ARG A 819 12.71 21.27 -44.20
CA ARG A 819 12.02 22.15 -45.13
C ARG A 819 13.06 22.94 -45.90
#